data_AF-A0A0S8DUU3-F1
#
_entry.id   AF-A0A0S8DUU3-F1
#
_cell.length_a   1.000
_cell.length_b   1.000
_cell.length_c   1.000
_cell.angle_alpha   90.00
_cell.angle_beta   90.00
_cell.angle_gamma   90.00
#
_symmetry.space_group_name_H-M   'P 1'
#
loop_
_entity.id
_entity.type
_entity.pdbx_description
1 polymer ?
#
loop_
_entity_poly.entity_id
_entity_poly.type
_entity_poly.pdbx_seq_one_letter_code
_entity_poly.pdbx_strand_id
1 'polypeptide(L)'
;MGILNGARIEFEESMSGHVGKGQTDPRKGYEVGKRQGTDVRFDVRIKIDDLSRFLKISHREAALTGTVTSELFGGTYEISDGIFNLFSLDPATGIREMVYAFKFTADGRRYYLHGHKEISHKSGKADVIEDMTRLFTIIYEGDNEQAPIYGAGELYFDLKDVPSLLASMEVVDPRSLKQTVTAYLAFVSFFLAPLRSEYLKNLRIDHETEYDNLVLCGVLDGPAGSRDFFLVSGVHEKGFPWGDGESFSDVILAIADGGGYRRYGVTDRALEGLKLDVEHGTYRYRGPLFAIDGDYSASFWQMRNSSPEITRCEADFEIDFDARANNPVSYPLPVAGQVAAPLIAKLREALPSEHPLGMHIMAHTVTARSGKLTIKRPQAADAVDEYLLDTDKTFGEAERSTFKGFKEPTLLYGYICALRPSQRIARVQIHTRTLRDQRELWAKDQIDKFLGKFLSRIASAEMLMEPGSLKVRRLAPEKGHNDSKLFVKLGDPIVEINNDHFPTAVFQRRIIKVRDPDGNECLALEEDMSLMRLDSINSDRKVTVASVLDEDKFAALDRVLEETDFIGMLEKHWAETGKSKAKFSIVIKPNFMFAYNKSDHTTYTDPELVGHLAERIRDSGFENIAVAEAQSTYGEYFERRSVREMAEYLNYDGKGGYRIVDMTEDVDERRHLGTHLGYHPVSSLWRDADFRISFAKNKTHAYAYYTLTLKNIYGALPMANKFKEYHCKRDIYHTAIEYLEAFPVHFGLIDAYESADGPFGIFADTCPNLTRTVLGGRDLVAVDWVGATKMGIDPMISQYMRLAVRAFGKPEIELIGDASSYRPWLNVPVALTLFTHKGLDANYHFGNLFYNACAHMDENRFRLKSNPIHIRFLRWISLPVRRTFFRFTNEKPTWYNRLVSRALNKLGY
;
A
#
# COMPACT_ATOMS: atom_id res chain seq x y z
N MET A 1 28.63 -19.26 7.69
CA MET A 1 27.80 -20.38 7.15
C MET A 1 28.61 -21.58 6.67
N GLY A 2 29.80 -21.45 6.05
CA GLY A 2 30.54 -22.61 5.52
C GLY A 2 30.89 -23.72 6.53
N ILE A 3 30.90 -23.43 7.84
CA ILE A 3 31.11 -24.43 8.90
C ILE A 3 29.90 -25.36 9.12
N LEU A 4 28.70 -24.99 8.63
CA LEU A 4 27.47 -25.76 8.77
C LEU A 4 27.26 -26.78 7.63
N ASN A 5 28.05 -26.71 6.56
CA ASN A 5 27.89 -27.59 5.40
C ASN A 5 28.07 -29.06 5.78
N GLY A 6 27.04 -29.87 5.53
CA GLY A 6 27.00 -31.29 5.85
C GLY A 6 26.84 -31.61 7.34
N ALA A 7 26.47 -30.62 8.18
CA ALA A 7 26.08 -30.88 9.57
C ALA A 7 24.69 -31.52 9.59
N ARG A 8 24.53 -32.59 10.35
CA ARG A 8 23.27 -33.30 10.56
C ARG A 8 22.76 -33.07 11.97
N ILE A 9 21.46 -32.89 12.12
CA ILE A 9 20.84 -32.73 13.44
C ILE A 9 19.63 -33.66 13.56
N GLU A 10 19.49 -34.27 14.73
CA GLU A 10 18.37 -35.13 15.10
C GLU A 10 17.81 -34.67 16.45
N PHE A 11 16.50 -34.75 16.63
CA PHE A 11 15.83 -34.43 17.89
C PHE A 11 14.50 -35.17 18.02
N GLU A 12 14.01 -35.28 19.25
CA GLU A 12 12.75 -35.95 19.57
C GLU A 12 11.69 -34.94 20.04
N GLU A 13 10.46 -35.11 19.56
CA GLU A 13 9.29 -34.28 19.89
C GLU A 13 8.07 -35.16 20.17
N SER A 14 7.26 -34.75 21.15
CA SER A 14 6.00 -35.40 21.51
C SER A 14 4.85 -34.40 21.44
N MET A 15 3.75 -34.78 20.83
CA MET A 15 2.56 -33.93 20.65
C MET A 15 1.31 -34.72 21.04
N SER A 16 0.39 -34.12 21.78
CA SER A 16 -0.82 -34.82 22.24
C SER A 16 -2.06 -33.91 22.30
N GLY A 17 -3.25 -34.48 22.12
CA GLY A 17 -4.50 -33.74 22.12
C GLY A 17 -5.67 -34.60 21.68
N HIS A 18 -6.72 -33.98 21.14
CA HIS A 18 -7.99 -34.66 20.88
C HIS A 18 -8.42 -34.50 19.43
N VAL A 19 -8.91 -35.58 18.82
CA VAL A 19 -9.44 -35.61 17.45
C VAL A 19 -10.86 -36.14 17.43
N GLY A 20 -11.77 -35.41 16.80
CA GLY A 20 -13.18 -35.77 16.66
C GLY A 20 -13.42 -36.59 15.39
N LYS A 21 -13.98 -37.80 15.53
CA LYS A 21 -14.31 -38.65 14.38
C LYS A 21 -15.39 -38.01 13.50
N GLY A 22 -15.18 -38.02 12.18
CA GLY A 22 -16.09 -37.45 11.17
C GLY A 22 -16.15 -35.92 11.15
N GLN A 23 -15.29 -35.22 11.89
CA GLN A 23 -15.18 -33.76 11.83
C GLN A 23 -14.19 -33.33 10.74
N THR A 24 -14.48 -32.20 10.09
CA THR A 24 -13.63 -31.60 9.05
C THR A 24 -12.94 -30.31 9.50
N ASP A 25 -13.44 -29.68 10.56
CA ASP A 25 -12.87 -28.47 11.15
C ASP A 25 -12.08 -28.84 12.42
N PRO A 26 -10.76 -28.57 12.48
CA PRO A 26 -9.91 -28.92 13.62
C PRO A 26 -10.39 -28.39 14.98
N ARG A 27 -10.91 -27.16 15.04
CA ARG A 27 -11.38 -26.53 16.30
C ARG A 27 -12.63 -27.23 16.84
N LYS A 28 -13.62 -27.47 15.97
CA LYS A 28 -14.80 -28.28 16.32
C LYS A 28 -14.41 -29.71 16.64
N GLY A 29 -13.45 -30.26 15.89
CA GLY A 29 -12.84 -31.56 16.09
C GLY A 29 -12.29 -31.76 17.49
N TYR A 30 -11.53 -30.80 18.00
CA TYR A 30 -10.97 -30.80 19.35
C TYR A 30 -12.06 -30.84 20.43
N GLU A 31 -13.06 -29.97 20.34
CA GLU A 31 -14.19 -29.91 21.31
C GLU A 31 -15.05 -31.18 21.31
N VAL A 32 -15.21 -31.82 20.16
CA VAL A 32 -15.91 -33.11 20.04
C VAL A 32 -15.05 -34.23 20.60
N GLY A 33 -13.77 -34.29 20.21
CA GLY A 33 -12.87 -35.34 20.64
C GLY A 33 -12.62 -35.33 22.14
N LYS A 34 -12.50 -34.14 22.74
CA LYS A 34 -12.38 -33.96 24.20
C LYS A 34 -13.59 -34.49 24.97
N ARG A 35 -14.80 -34.34 24.41
CA ARG A 35 -16.04 -34.90 25.00
C ARG A 35 -16.14 -36.41 24.82
N GLN A 36 -15.53 -36.95 23.77
CA GLN A 36 -15.56 -38.37 23.44
C GLN A 36 -14.38 -39.16 24.04
N GLY A 37 -13.38 -38.47 24.60
CA GLY A 37 -12.16 -39.11 25.12
C GLY A 37 -11.28 -39.70 24.02
N THR A 38 -11.28 -39.09 22.83
CA THR A 38 -10.57 -39.60 21.65
C THR A 38 -9.22 -38.94 21.51
N ASP A 39 -8.31 -39.38 22.38
CA ASP A 39 -6.96 -38.85 22.48
C ASP A 39 -6.09 -39.34 21.31
N VAL A 40 -5.22 -38.45 20.83
CA VAL A 40 -4.20 -38.74 19.83
C VAL A 40 -2.89 -38.16 20.36
N ARG A 41 -1.83 -38.96 20.27
CA ARG A 41 -0.45 -38.56 20.60
C ARG A 41 0.48 -39.12 19.55
N PHE A 42 1.49 -38.36 19.15
CA PHE A 42 2.63 -38.92 18.43
C PHE A 42 3.93 -38.59 19.15
N ASP A 43 4.86 -39.53 19.07
CA ASP A 43 6.21 -39.46 19.61
C ASP A 43 7.16 -39.70 18.44
N VAL A 44 7.88 -38.66 18.03
CA VAL A 44 8.63 -38.65 16.77
C VAL A 44 10.07 -38.24 16.96
N ARG A 45 10.93 -38.83 16.14
CA ARG A 45 12.31 -38.40 15.89
C ARG A 45 12.39 -37.76 14.52
N ILE A 46 12.87 -36.53 14.49
CA ILE A 46 13.05 -35.73 13.29
C ILE A 46 14.53 -35.69 12.94
N LYS A 47 14.86 -36.01 11.69
CA LYS A 47 16.23 -36.07 11.17
C LYS A 47 16.44 -35.12 10.01
N ILE A 48 17.47 -34.27 10.14
CA ILE A 48 17.86 -33.28 9.14
C ILE A 48 19.26 -33.65 8.62
N ASP A 49 19.32 -34.07 7.36
CA ASP A 49 20.55 -34.58 6.74
C ASP A 49 21.52 -33.48 6.25
N ASP A 50 21.06 -32.24 6.11
CA ASP A 50 21.92 -31.08 5.81
C ASP A 50 21.32 -29.82 6.42
N LEU A 51 21.82 -29.45 7.61
CA LEU A 51 21.36 -28.29 8.35
C LEU A 51 21.61 -26.98 7.59
N SER A 52 22.76 -26.81 6.93
CA SER A 52 23.03 -25.55 6.20
C SER A 52 22.07 -25.35 5.04
N ARG A 53 21.63 -26.44 4.40
CA ARG A 53 20.68 -26.42 3.29
C ARG A 53 19.24 -26.28 3.77
N PHE A 54 18.88 -26.97 4.85
CA PHE A 54 17.58 -26.89 5.50
C PHE A 54 17.25 -25.47 5.98
N LEU A 55 18.25 -24.72 6.45
CA LEU A 55 18.09 -23.34 6.91
C LEU A 55 17.98 -22.28 5.79
N LYS A 56 18.31 -22.61 4.53
CA LYS A 56 18.43 -21.65 3.42
C LYS A 56 17.33 -21.73 2.37
N ILE A 57 16.73 -22.90 2.17
CA ILE A 57 15.84 -23.18 1.04
C ILE A 57 14.44 -23.41 1.60
N SER A 58 13.46 -22.57 1.22
CA SER A 58 12.05 -22.81 1.50
C SER A 58 11.59 -24.11 0.82
N HIS A 59 10.68 -24.86 1.45
CA HIS A 59 10.07 -26.10 0.92
C HIS A 59 10.93 -27.39 0.95
N ARG A 60 11.80 -27.62 1.95
CA ARG A 60 12.52 -28.90 2.08
C ARG A 60 12.09 -29.74 3.28
N GLU A 61 11.95 -31.03 3.00
CA GLU A 61 11.50 -32.07 3.89
C GLU A 61 12.66 -32.61 4.74
N ALA A 62 12.42 -32.72 6.05
CA ALA A 62 13.19 -33.54 6.97
C ALA A 62 12.44 -34.87 7.19
N ALA A 63 13.19 -35.94 7.42
CA ALA A 63 12.59 -37.24 7.68
C ALA A 63 12.01 -37.28 9.10
N LEU A 64 10.78 -37.77 9.23
CA LEU A 64 10.09 -37.96 10.50
C LEU A 64 9.80 -39.46 10.66
N THR A 65 10.18 -40.00 11.81
CA THR A 65 9.96 -41.41 12.18
C THR A 65 9.45 -41.48 13.62
N GLY A 66 8.72 -42.53 14.00
CA GLY A 66 8.20 -42.64 15.36
C GLY A 66 6.92 -43.45 15.46
N THR A 67 6.11 -43.16 16.47
CA THR A 67 4.83 -43.84 16.69
C THR A 67 3.70 -42.84 16.89
N VAL A 68 2.48 -43.27 16.56
CA VAL A 68 1.24 -42.57 16.86
C VAL A 68 0.38 -43.47 17.75
N THR A 69 0.01 -42.98 18.92
CA THR A 69 -0.92 -43.61 19.87
C THR A 69 -2.26 -42.90 19.77
N SER A 70 -3.34 -43.66 19.62
CA SER A 70 -4.66 -43.07 19.49
C SER A 70 -5.77 -43.96 20.02
N GLU A 71 -6.61 -43.38 20.87
CA GLU A 71 -7.85 -44.00 21.36
C GLU A 71 -8.92 -44.13 20.26
N LEU A 72 -8.81 -43.34 19.17
CA LEU A 72 -9.69 -43.50 17.99
C LEU A 72 -9.49 -44.82 17.27
N PHE A 73 -8.28 -45.36 17.36
CA PHE A 73 -7.85 -46.58 16.69
C PHE A 73 -7.60 -47.71 17.70
N GLY A 74 -7.51 -47.39 19.00
CA GLY A 74 -7.41 -48.37 20.09
C GLY A 74 -6.00 -48.93 20.31
N GLY A 75 -4.95 -48.19 19.93
CA GLY A 75 -3.58 -48.67 20.05
C GLY A 75 -2.49 -47.68 19.62
N THR A 76 -1.26 -48.20 19.59
CA THR A 76 -0.05 -47.50 19.12
C THR A 76 0.41 -48.12 17.80
N TYR A 77 0.73 -47.27 16.83
CA TYR A 77 1.08 -47.65 15.46
C TYR A 77 2.39 -47.00 15.03
N GLU A 78 3.17 -47.74 14.25
CA GLU A 78 4.41 -47.24 13.65
C GLU A 78 4.10 -46.22 12.54
N ILE A 79 4.89 -45.15 12.52
CA ILE A 79 4.86 -44.12 11.49
C ILE A 79 5.74 -44.57 10.31
N SER A 80 5.22 -44.37 9.10
CA SER A 80 5.92 -44.57 7.83
C SER A 80 5.80 -43.33 6.94
N ASP A 81 6.76 -43.14 6.03
CA ASP A 81 6.81 -42.00 5.10
C ASP A 81 6.61 -40.63 5.77
N GLY A 82 7.20 -40.45 6.95
CA GLY A 82 7.03 -39.22 7.71
C GLY A 82 7.88 -38.09 7.18
N ILE A 83 7.26 -36.93 7.05
CA ILE A 83 7.83 -35.68 6.57
C ILE A 83 7.60 -34.60 7.61
N PHE A 84 8.67 -33.85 7.87
CA PHE A 84 8.64 -32.61 8.64
C PHE A 84 9.13 -31.47 7.75
N ASN A 85 8.29 -30.45 7.51
CA ASN A 85 8.62 -29.31 6.67
C ASN A 85 8.45 -28.00 7.44
N LEU A 86 9.37 -27.06 7.23
CA LEU A 86 9.48 -25.85 8.00
C LEU A 86 9.33 -24.64 7.05
N PHE A 87 8.31 -23.82 7.29
CA PHE A 87 7.93 -22.64 6.49
C PHE A 87 7.52 -22.96 5.05
N SER A 88 6.57 -23.87 4.84
CA SER A 88 5.77 -23.81 3.61
C SER A 88 4.95 -22.53 3.64
N LEU A 89 5.05 -21.70 2.60
CA LEU A 89 4.14 -20.60 2.42
C LEU A 89 2.82 -21.18 1.90
N ASP A 90 1.73 -21.03 2.65
CA ASP A 90 0.41 -21.31 2.11
C ASP A 90 0.13 -20.32 0.97
N PRO A 91 -0.04 -20.76 -0.29
CA PRO A 91 -0.32 -19.87 -1.40
C PRO A 91 -1.62 -19.09 -1.21
N ALA A 92 -2.65 -19.67 -0.57
CA ALA A 92 -3.95 -19.05 -0.38
C ALA A 92 -3.90 -17.92 0.65
N THR A 93 -3.24 -18.15 1.79
CA THR A 93 -3.25 -17.19 2.91
C THR A 93 -1.96 -16.37 3.05
N GLY A 94 -0.85 -16.77 2.42
CA GLY A 94 0.47 -16.15 2.58
C GLY A 94 1.09 -16.37 3.98
N ILE A 95 0.51 -17.24 4.79
CA ILE A 95 0.98 -17.59 6.14
C ILE A 95 2.09 -18.63 6.00
N ARG A 96 3.12 -18.53 6.84
CA ARG A 96 4.16 -19.56 6.93
C ARG A 96 3.65 -20.67 7.85
N GLU A 97 3.72 -21.90 7.38
CA GLU A 97 3.28 -23.08 8.10
C GLU A 97 4.45 -24.01 8.45
N MET A 98 4.31 -24.73 9.55
CA MET A 98 5.21 -25.83 9.94
C MET A 98 4.40 -27.12 9.86
N VAL A 99 4.77 -28.02 8.95
CA VAL A 99 3.97 -29.17 8.55
C VAL A 99 4.57 -30.47 9.11
N TYR A 100 3.71 -31.29 9.69
CA TYR A 100 3.96 -32.64 10.17
C TYR A 100 3.04 -33.58 9.40
N ALA A 101 3.59 -34.46 8.58
CA ALA A 101 2.78 -35.36 7.78
C ALA A 101 3.35 -36.78 7.77
N PHE A 102 2.49 -37.78 7.92
CA PHE A 102 2.93 -39.17 7.94
C PHE A 102 1.79 -40.19 7.74
N LYS A 103 2.17 -41.43 7.43
CA LYS A 103 1.26 -42.57 7.28
C LYS A 103 1.36 -43.54 8.44
N PHE A 104 0.24 -44.16 8.81
CA PHE A 104 0.20 -45.29 9.74
C PHE A 104 -0.89 -46.28 9.34
N THR A 105 -0.78 -47.53 9.79
CA THR A 105 -1.76 -48.59 9.50
C THR A 105 -2.42 -49.06 10.78
N ALA A 106 -3.74 -48.92 10.88
CA ALA A 106 -4.55 -49.40 12.00
C ALA A 106 -5.64 -50.35 11.50
N ASP A 107 -5.80 -51.51 12.15
CA ASP A 107 -6.78 -52.55 11.78
C ASP A 107 -6.78 -52.94 10.29
N GLY A 108 -5.58 -52.98 9.68
CA GLY A 108 -5.39 -53.32 8.26
C GLY A 108 -5.81 -52.22 7.28
N ARG A 109 -6.18 -51.03 7.75
CA ARG A 109 -6.45 -49.84 6.94
C ARG A 109 -5.34 -48.81 7.09
N ARG A 110 -5.04 -48.11 5.99
CA ARG A 110 -4.03 -47.05 5.95
C ARG A 110 -4.66 -45.70 6.22
N TYR A 111 -3.97 -44.89 7.00
CA TYR A 111 -4.35 -43.53 7.35
C TYR A 111 -3.19 -42.58 7.12
N TYR A 112 -3.54 -41.35 6.74
CA TYR A 112 -2.60 -40.26 6.55
C TYR A 112 -2.94 -39.14 7.53
N LEU A 113 -1.98 -38.75 8.37
CA LEU A 113 -2.12 -37.61 9.27
C LEU A 113 -1.40 -36.42 8.66
N HIS A 114 -2.11 -35.30 8.54
CA HIS A 114 -1.56 -34.00 8.16
C HIS A 114 -1.81 -33.00 9.29
N GLY A 115 -0.73 -32.50 9.87
CA GLY A 115 -0.74 -31.48 10.90
C GLY A 115 0.00 -30.24 10.46
N HIS A 116 -0.54 -29.05 10.71
CA HIS A 116 0.18 -27.79 10.48
C HIS A 116 0.08 -26.85 11.68
N LYS A 117 1.16 -26.11 11.95
CA LYS A 117 1.17 -24.97 12.87
C LYS A 117 1.07 -23.69 12.05
N GLU A 118 0.09 -22.85 12.37
CA GLU A 118 -0.06 -21.52 11.76
C GLU A 118 0.83 -20.50 12.48
N ILE A 119 1.75 -19.83 11.76
CA ILE A 119 2.58 -18.76 12.33
C ILE A 119 2.06 -17.42 11.77
N SER A 120 1.08 -16.79 12.43
CA SER A 120 0.47 -15.54 11.96
C SER A 120 0.17 -14.52 13.07
N HIS A 121 0.28 -13.22 12.76
CA HIS A 121 -0.11 -12.11 13.64
C HIS A 121 -1.47 -11.53 13.23
N LYS A 122 -2.55 -12.32 13.25
CA LYS A 122 -3.91 -11.79 12.98
C LYS A 122 -4.57 -11.27 14.25
N SER A 123 -4.68 -9.95 14.32
CA SER A 123 -5.57 -9.15 15.19
C SER A 123 -5.39 -9.26 16.73
N GLY A 124 -4.92 -8.16 17.33
CA GLY A 124 -5.54 -7.53 18.48
C GLY A 124 -5.44 -8.15 19.89
N LYS A 125 -5.25 -9.47 20.05
CA LYS A 125 -5.03 -10.18 21.33
C LYS A 125 -4.80 -11.67 21.00
N ALA A 126 -3.55 -12.15 21.04
CA ALA A 126 -3.21 -13.57 20.94
C ALA A 126 -2.09 -13.92 21.94
N ASP A 127 -2.20 -15.08 22.59
CA ASP A 127 -1.27 -15.58 23.61
C ASP A 127 -0.18 -16.40 22.89
N VAL A 128 1.03 -15.82 22.77
CA VAL A 128 2.20 -16.34 22.00
C VAL A 128 2.52 -17.82 22.25
N ILE A 129 2.16 -18.31 23.43
CA ILE A 129 2.40 -19.68 23.88
C ILE A 129 1.43 -20.68 23.22
N GLU A 130 0.20 -20.27 22.93
CA GLU A 130 -0.83 -21.11 22.32
C GLU A 130 -0.50 -21.41 20.85
N ASP A 131 -0.06 -20.40 20.09
CA ASP A 131 0.32 -20.55 18.68
C ASP A 131 1.54 -21.48 18.48
N MET A 132 2.49 -21.50 19.44
CA MET A 132 3.69 -22.34 19.37
C MET A 132 3.43 -23.83 19.65
N THR A 133 2.46 -24.07 20.52
CA THR A 133 2.21 -25.41 21.07
C THR A 133 1.14 -26.12 20.27
N ARG A 134 0.22 -25.41 19.63
CA ARG A 134 -0.92 -25.97 18.89
C ARG A 134 -0.55 -26.46 17.49
N LEU A 135 -1.13 -27.59 17.10
CA LEU A 135 -1.05 -28.20 15.78
C LEU A 135 -2.45 -28.59 15.31
N PHE A 136 -2.91 -27.93 14.25
CA PHE A 136 -4.18 -28.27 13.61
C PHE A 136 -4.00 -29.55 12.81
N THR A 137 -4.78 -30.57 13.13
CA THR A 137 -4.56 -31.94 12.66
C THR A 137 -5.78 -32.47 11.91
N ILE A 138 -5.55 -33.07 10.75
CA ILE A 138 -6.55 -33.80 9.96
C ILE A 138 -6.02 -35.20 9.69
N ILE A 139 -6.88 -36.21 9.90
CA ILE A 139 -6.60 -37.61 9.60
C ILE A 139 -7.48 -38.02 8.42
N TYR A 140 -6.88 -38.58 7.39
CA TYR A 140 -7.52 -39.07 6.18
C TYR A 140 -7.49 -40.61 6.14
N GLU A 141 -8.56 -41.24 5.63
CA GLU A 141 -8.64 -42.69 5.40
C GLU A 141 -8.03 -43.03 4.03
N GLY A 142 -6.69 -42.98 3.94
CA GLY A 142 -5.93 -43.27 2.73
C GLY A 142 -4.45 -42.91 2.85
N ASP A 143 -3.78 -42.75 1.70
CA ASP A 143 -2.32 -42.53 1.64
C ASP A 143 -1.92 -41.04 1.57
N ASN A 144 -2.87 -40.11 1.40
CA ASN A 144 -2.64 -38.68 1.19
C ASN A 144 -3.89 -37.84 1.50
N GLU A 145 -3.77 -36.52 1.34
CA GLU A 145 -4.83 -35.52 1.60
C GLU A 145 -6.01 -35.58 0.61
N GLN A 146 -5.88 -36.32 -0.50
CA GLN A 146 -6.98 -36.49 -1.47
C GLN A 146 -7.98 -37.58 -1.03
N ALA A 147 -7.65 -38.33 0.03
CA ALA A 147 -8.53 -39.36 0.58
C ALA A 147 -9.66 -38.76 1.46
N PRO A 148 -10.72 -39.51 1.78
CA PRO A 148 -11.79 -39.01 2.66
C PRO A 148 -11.28 -38.67 4.07
N ILE A 149 -11.74 -37.55 4.63
CA ILE A 149 -11.41 -37.16 6.01
C ILE A 149 -12.06 -38.14 7.00
N TYR A 150 -11.23 -38.78 7.81
CA TYR A 150 -11.66 -39.66 8.91
C TYR A 150 -11.96 -38.87 10.19
N GLY A 151 -11.20 -37.80 10.46
CA GLY A 151 -11.43 -36.89 11.58
C GLY A 151 -10.47 -35.71 11.60
N ALA A 152 -10.81 -34.70 12.39
CA ALA A 152 -10.00 -33.49 12.57
C ALA A 152 -9.93 -33.13 14.07
N GLY A 153 -8.89 -32.42 14.48
CA GLY A 153 -8.68 -32.02 15.86
C GLY A 153 -7.43 -31.20 16.07
N GLU A 154 -7.04 -31.07 17.34
CA GLU A 154 -5.90 -30.25 17.73
C GLU A 154 -5.01 -31.01 18.69
N LEU A 155 -3.71 -30.96 18.38
CA LEU A 155 -2.63 -31.50 19.20
C LEU A 155 -1.85 -30.34 19.80
N TYR A 156 -1.26 -30.56 20.97
CA TYR A 156 -0.50 -29.58 21.72
C TYR A 156 0.84 -30.17 22.16
N PHE A 157 1.88 -29.33 22.09
CA PHE A 157 3.17 -29.54 22.73
C PHE A 157 3.10 -29.09 24.19
N ASP A 158 3.44 -29.94 25.16
CA ASP A 158 3.50 -29.51 26.57
C ASP A 158 4.81 -28.72 26.80
N LEU A 159 4.68 -27.48 27.26
CA LEU A 159 5.85 -26.62 27.57
C LEU A 159 6.77 -27.21 28.63
N LYS A 160 6.29 -28.14 29.46
CA LYS A 160 7.13 -28.88 30.41
C LYS A 160 8.14 -29.80 29.72
N ASP A 161 7.91 -30.15 28.46
CA ASP A 161 8.77 -31.03 27.66
C ASP A 161 9.83 -30.24 26.88
N VAL A 162 9.84 -28.90 26.94
CA VAL A 162 10.91 -28.06 26.33
C VAL A 162 12.32 -28.48 26.77
N PRO A 163 12.61 -28.73 28.06
CA PRO A 163 13.95 -29.16 28.49
C PRO A 163 14.32 -30.52 27.90
N SER A 164 13.35 -31.43 27.77
CA SER A 164 13.55 -32.77 27.20
C SER A 164 13.82 -32.71 25.69
N LEU A 165 13.09 -31.86 24.96
CA LEU A 165 13.35 -31.61 23.53
C LEU A 165 14.74 -31.00 23.32
N LEU A 166 15.13 -30.00 24.12
CA LEU A 166 16.48 -29.41 24.02
C LEU A 166 17.59 -30.40 24.39
N ALA A 167 17.31 -31.34 25.29
CA ALA A 167 18.24 -32.38 25.70
C ALA A 167 18.35 -33.55 24.69
N SER A 168 17.31 -33.80 23.90
CA SER A 168 17.30 -34.85 22.85
C SER A 168 17.99 -34.40 21.56
N MET A 169 18.31 -33.11 21.43
CA MET A 169 18.99 -32.57 20.25
C MET A 169 20.45 -33.04 20.17
N GLU A 170 20.78 -33.76 19.10
CA GLU A 170 22.12 -34.26 18.83
C GLU A 170 22.61 -33.83 17.44
N VAL A 171 23.85 -33.36 17.35
CA VAL A 171 24.53 -33.12 16.07
C VAL A 171 25.28 -34.38 15.67
N VAL A 172 24.84 -35.03 14.59
CA VAL A 172 25.36 -36.34 14.17
C VAL A 172 26.62 -36.20 13.33
N ASP A 173 27.68 -36.92 13.71
CA ASP A 173 29.01 -36.95 13.09
C ASP A 173 29.63 -35.55 12.82
N PRO A 174 29.86 -34.71 13.86
CA PRO A 174 30.42 -33.39 13.67
C PRO A 174 31.89 -33.46 13.26
N ARG A 175 32.27 -32.70 12.23
CA ARG A 175 33.68 -32.55 11.78
C ARG A 175 34.55 -31.83 12.80
N SER A 176 33.96 -31.09 13.76
CA SER A 176 34.67 -30.44 14.85
C SER A 176 33.72 -30.00 15.97
N LEU A 177 34.26 -29.83 17.20
CA LEU A 177 33.52 -29.25 18.33
C LEU A 177 32.93 -27.85 18.02
N LYS A 178 33.61 -27.07 17.17
CA LYS A 178 33.09 -25.78 16.69
C LYS A 178 31.87 -25.95 15.80
N GLN A 179 31.83 -26.98 14.95
CA GLN A 179 30.68 -27.29 14.12
C GLN A 179 29.49 -27.73 14.98
N THR A 180 29.71 -28.53 16.02
CA THR A 180 28.66 -28.93 16.98
C THR A 180 27.99 -27.72 17.62
N VAL A 181 28.78 -26.82 18.22
CA VAL A 181 28.24 -25.61 18.89
C VAL A 181 27.57 -24.68 17.89
N THR A 182 28.15 -24.50 16.70
CA THR A 182 27.57 -23.60 15.68
C THR A 182 26.30 -24.17 15.07
N ALA A 183 26.22 -25.49 14.84
CA ALA A 183 25.03 -26.17 14.33
C ALA A 183 23.88 -26.11 15.34
N TYR A 184 24.16 -26.40 16.61
CA TYR A 184 23.20 -26.27 17.70
C TYR A 184 22.67 -24.83 17.80
N LEU A 185 23.57 -23.84 17.88
CA LEU A 185 23.17 -22.44 17.97
C LEU A 185 22.42 -21.95 16.73
N ALA A 186 22.80 -22.38 15.52
CA ALA A 186 22.12 -22.01 14.29
C ALA A 186 20.69 -22.57 14.23
N PHE A 187 20.51 -23.84 14.59
CA PHE A 187 19.20 -24.49 14.62
C PHE A 187 18.29 -23.87 15.68
N VAL A 188 18.77 -23.70 16.92
CA VAL A 188 18.01 -23.04 18.00
C VAL A 188 17.69 -21.60 17.63
N SER A 189 18.65 -20.85 17.08
CA SER A 189 18.42 -19.47 16.63
C SER A 189 17.41 -19.38 15.50
N PHE A 190 17.37 -20.37 14.59
CA PHE A 190 16.42 -20.42 13.49
C PHE A 190 15.00 -20.76 13.95
N PHE A 191 14.82 -21.67 14.92
CA PHE A 191 13.52 -21.94 15.53
C PHE A 191 13.00 -20.75 16.35
N LEU A 192 13.91 -20.01 17.01
CA LEU A 192 13.59 -18.79 17.77
C LEU A 192 13.54 -17.51 16.91
N ALA A 193 14.00 -17.55 15.65
CA ALA A 193 14.04 -16.38 14.78
C ALA A 193 12.64 -15.87 14.38
N PRO A 194 11.69 -16.71 13.92
CA PRO A 194 10.30 -16.32 13.67
C PRO A 194 9.62 -15.74 14.92
N LEU A 195 9.91 -16.32 16.09
CA LEU A 195 9.43 -15.83 17.39
C LEU A 195 9.93 -14.41 17.68
N ARG A 196 11.21 -14.16 17.42
CA ARG A 196 11.85 -12.86 17.63
C ARG A 196 11.51 -11.84 16.52
N SER A 197 11.24 -12.28 15.30
CA SER A 197 10.89 -11.40 14.17
C SER A 197 9.41 -11.02 14.17
N GLU A 198 8.52 -11.91 14.60
CA GLU A 198 7.07 -11.69 14.55
C GLU A 198 6.51 -11.05 15.83
N TYR A 199 7.02 -11.41 17.02
CA TYR A 199 6.44 -10.98 18.30
C TYR A 199 7.26 -9.91 19.08
N LEU A 200 8.55 -9.70 18.76
CA LEU A 200 9.37 -8.61 19.33
C LEU A 200 9.44 -7.35 18.42
N LYS A 201 8.50 -7.23 17.47
CA LYS A 201 8.37 -6.09 16.53
C LYS A 201 8.34 -4.70 17.19
N ASN A 202 7.93 -4.61 18.46
CA ASN A 202 7.91 -3.34 19.20
C ASN A 202 9.26 -2.94 19.83
N LEU A 203 10.27 -3.84 19.84
CA LEU A 203 11.56 -3.61 20.49
C LEU A 203 12.78 -3.82 19.59
N ARG A 204 12.61 -4.36 18.37
CA ARG A 204 13.70 -4.54 17.41
C ARG A 204 13.82 -3.41 16.40
N ILE A 205 15.07 -3.12 16.09
CA ILE A 205 15.53 -2.06 15.21
C ILE A 205 16.31 -2.73 14.04
N ASP A 206 15.94 -3.92 13.58
CA ASP A 206 16.67 -4.71 12.57
C ASP A 206 15.68 -5.47 11.65
N HIS A 207 15.53 -4.98 10.41
CA HIS A 207 14.73 -5.55 9.32
C HIS A 207 15.67 -6.04 8.21
N GLU A 208 15.56 -7.31 7.81
CA GLU A 208 16.32 -7.91 6.71
C GLU A 208 15.32 -8.57 5.73
N THR A 209 15.36 -8.19 4.45
CA THR A 209 14.60 -8.84 3.38
C THR A 209 15.52 -9.11 2.19
N GLU A 210 15.34 -10.27 1.55
CA GLU A 210 16.08 -10.69 0.37
C GLU A 210 15.16 -10.71 -0.85
N TYR A 211 15.72 -10.36 -2.01
CA TYR A 211 15.06 -10.61 -3.28
C TYR A 211 16.08 -10.99 -4.34
N ASP A 212 15.63 -11.86 -5.23
CA ASP A 212 16.36 -12.31 -6.40
C ASP A 212 15.58 -11.91 -7.66
N ASN A 213 16.29 -11.36 -8.64
CA ASN A 213 15.72 -10.95 -9.92
C ASN A 213 16.62 -11.47 -11.04
N LEU A 214 16.01 -11.97 -12.12
CA LEU A 214 16.71 -12.40 -13.33
C LEU A 214 16.10 -11.69 -14.54
N VAL A 215 16.95 -11.02 -15.32
CA VAL A 215 16.58 -10.36 -16.56
C VAL A 215 17.47 -10.90 -17.69
N LEU A 216 16.86 -11.49 -18.71
CA LEU A 216 17.56 -11.99 -19.90
C LEU A 216 17.01 -11.32 -21.16
N CYS A 217 17.91 -10.93 -22.06
CA CYS A 217 17.57 -10.43 -23.38
C CYS A 217 18.48 -11.08 -24.43
N GLY A 218 17.90 -11.47 -25.56
CA GLY A 218 18.65 -12.15 -26.61
C GLY A 218 17.76 -12.67 -27.72
N VAL A 219 18.16 -13.80 -28.29
CA VAL A 219 17.47 -14.46 -29.41
C VAL A 219 17.05 -15.87 -29.00
N LEU A 220 15.82 -16.22 -29.35
CA LEU A 220 15.26 -17.56 -29.28
C LEU A 220 15.14 -18.14 -30.68
N ASP A 221 15.60 -19.37 -30.88
CA ASP A 221 15.32 -20.17 -32.06
C ASP A 221 14.05 -20.99 -31.82
N GLY A 222 12.97 -20.62 -32.52
CA GLY A 222 11.67 -21.26 -32.40
C GLY A 222 11.11 -21.79 -33.72
N PRO A 223 9.85 -22.27 -33.74
CA PRO A 223 9.25 -22.93 -34.89
C PRO A 223 9.15 -22.03 -36.14
N ALA A 224 9.02 -20.72 -35.94
CA ALA A 224 8.90 -19.72 -37.01
C ALA A 224 10.24 -18.99 -37.31
N GLY A 225 11.35 -19.56 -36.86
CA GLY A 225 12.70 -19.00 -36.97
C GLY A 225 13.13 -18.21 -35.73
N SER A 226 14.31 -17.60 -35.82
CA SER A 226 14.89 -16.82 -34.73
C SER A 226 14.05 -15.57 -34.42
N ARG A 227 13.86 -15.27 -33.14
CA ARG A 227 13.09 -14.12 -32.62
C ARG A 227 13.79 -13.49 -31.42
N ASP A 228 13.72 -12.18 -31.33
CA ASP A 228 14.19 -11.47 -30.13
C ASP A 228 13.24 -11.76 -28.95
N PHE A 229 13.82 -11.88 -27.75
CA PHE A 229 13.05 -12.05 -26.53
C PHE A 229 13.56 -11.19 -25.38
N PHE A 230 12.66 -11.00 -24.40
CA PHE A 230 12.98 -10.43 -23.11
C PHE A 230 12.26 -11.23 -22.03
N LEU A 231 13.02 -11.81 -21.10
CA LEU A 231 12.52 -12.59 -19.97
C LEU A 231 12.86 -11.88 -18.67
N VAL A 232 11.88 -11.82 -17.78
CA VAL A 232 12.00 -11.32 -16.42
C VAL A 232 11.43 -12.36 -15.48
N SER A 233 12.13 -12.64 -14.38
CA SER A 233 11.57 -13.45 -13.30
C SER A 233 12.20 -13.08 -11.97
N GLY A 234 11.39 -12.93 -10.93
CA GLY A 234 11.88 -12.61 -9.60
C GLY A 234 11.19 -13.38 -8.49
N VAL A 235 11.85 -13.44 -7.35
CA VAL A 235 11.33 -13.91 -6.07
C VAL A 235 11.57 -12.81 -5.05
N HIS A 236 10.49 -12.30 -4.47
CA HIS A 236 10.50 -11.15 -3.57
C HIS A 236 9.89 -11.52 -2.23
N GLU A 237 10.71 -11.51 -1.18
CA GLU A 237 10.24 -11.82 0.17
C GLU A 237 9.44 -10.68 0.80
N LYS A 238 8.75 -10.99 1.90
CA LYS A 238 7.98 -10.03 2.69
C LYS A 238 8.85 -8.82 3.07
N GLY A 239 8.23 -7.65 3.06
CA GLY A 239 8.89 -6.37 3.38
C GLY A 239 9.58 -5.71 2.19
N PHE A 240 9.77 -6.39 1.07
CA PHE A 240 10.19 -5.75 -0.17
C PHE A 240 8.98 -5.14 -0.92
N PRO A 241 9.12 -4.02 -1.65
CA PRO A 241 10.23 -3.04 -1.62
C PRO A 241 10.16 -1.99 -0.50
N TRP A 242 9.09 -1.95 0.30
CA TRP A 242 8.87 -0.82 1.22
C TRP A 242 8.15 -1.14 2.55
N GLY A 243 8.08 -2.43 2.93
CA GLY A 243 7.56 -2.84 4.23
C GLY A 243 6.16 -3.42 4.28
N ASP A 244 5.62 -3.85 3.15
CA ASP A 244 4.34 -4.54 3.14
C ASP A 244 4.50 -6.01 3.57
N GLY A 245 3.44 -6.61 4.11
CA GLY A 245 3.44 -7.98 4.65
C GLY A 245 3.32 -9.08 3.59
N GLU A 246 3.23 -8.70 2.32
CA GLU A 246 3.02 -9.58 1.17
C GLU A 246 4.35 -9.93 0.49
N SER A 247 4.40 -11.10 -0.15
CA SER A 247 5.47 -11.54 -1.04
C SER A 247 4.93 -11.64 -2.47
N PHE A 248 5.81 -11.78 -3.45
CA PHE A 248 5.42 -12.26 -4.76
C PHE A 248 6.58 -12.93 -5.48
N SER A 249 6.25 -13.73 -6.47
CA SER A 249 7.17 -14.23 -7.46
C SER A 249 6.50 -14.23 -8.82
N ASP A 250 7.25 -13.92 -9.85
CA ASP A 250 6.71 -13.69 -11.17
C ASP A 250 7.58 -14.27 -12.30
N VAL A 251 6.96 -14.45 -13.45
CA VAL A 251 7.61 -14.77 -14.71
C VAL A 251 6.93 -13.95 -15.80
N ILE A 252 7.68 -13.11 -16.51
CA ILE A 252 7.20 -12.24 -17.58
C ILE A 252 8.07 -12.48 -18.82
N LEU A 253 7.44 -12.74 -19.95
CA LEU A 253 8.12 -13.07 -21.20
C LEU A 253 7.49 -12.32 -22.38
N ALA A 254 8.33 -11.62 -23.14
CA ALA A 254 7.97 -11.03 -24.42
C ALA A 254 8.80 -11.67 -25.54
N ILE A 255 8.15 -12.14 -26.60
CA ILE A 255 8.79 -12.72 -27.79
C ILE A 255 8.34 -11.93 -29.02
N ALA A 256 9.27 -11.43 -29.84
CA ALA A 256 8.94 -10.66 -31.04
C ALA A 256 8.15 -11.51 -32.06
N ASP A 257 7.15 -10.92 -32.74
CA ASP A 257 6.33 -11.62 -33.74
C ASP A 257 6.08 -10.80 -35.03
N GLY A 258 7.15 -10.31 -35.66
CA GLY A 258 7.10 -9.70 -37.01
C GLY A 258 6.50 -8.28 -37.11
N GLY A 259 5.89 -7.76 -36.04
CA GLY A 259 5.40 -6.38 -35.94
C GLY A 259 5.06 -5.89 -34.53
N GLY A 260 5.27 -6.74 -33.51
CA GLY A 260 4.96 -6.50 -32.11
C GLY A 260 5.54 -7.62 -31.24
N TYR A 261 4.87 -7.97 -30.14
CA TYR A 261 5.32 -9.03 -29.23
C TYR A 261 4.16 -9.97 -28.86
N ARG A 262 4.46 -11.27 -28.76
CA ARG A 262 3.68 -12.21 -27.96
C ARG A 262 4.04 -11.99 -26.50
N ARG A 263 3.01 -11.77 -25.67
CA ARG A 263 3.13 -11.34 -24.29
C ARG A 263 2.68 -12.45 -23.37
N TYR A 264 3.49 -12.75 -22.38
CA TYR A 264 3.17 -13.73 -21.36
C TYR A 264 3.54 -13.22 -19.98
N GLY A 265 2.75 -13.58 -18.99
CA GLY A 265 3.02 -13.22 -17.61
C GLY A 265 2.31 -14.12 -16.61
N VAL A 266 2.92 -14.28 -15.45
CA VAL A 266 2.27 -14.82 -14.25
C VAL A 266 2.90 -14.16 -13.03
N THR A 267 2.07 -13.82 -12.06
CA THR A 267 2.50 -13.43 -10.71
C THR A 267 1.61 -14.12 -9.69
N ASP A 268 2.20 -14.61 -8.61
CA ASP A 268 1.48 -15.04 -7.40
C ASP A 268 2.37 -14.76 -6.17
N ARG A 269 1.85 -14.92 -4.96
CA ARG A 269 2.61 -14.75 -3.71
C ARG A 269 3.84 -15.63 -3.64
N ALA A 270 3.71 -16.83 -4.20
CA ALA A 270 4.78 -17.78 -4.48
C ALA A 270 4.34 -18.70 -5.63
N LEU A 271 5.22 -18.89 -6.61
CA LEU A 271 5.03 -19.83 -7.70
C LEU A 271 5.73 -21.15 -7.33
N GLU A 272 4.96 -22.18 -6.97
CA GLU A 272 5.49 -23.48 -6.51
C GLU A 272 6.49 -24.12 -7.49
N GLY A 273 6.30 -23.88 -8.80
CA GLY A 273 7.16 -24.40 -9.85
C GLY A 273 8.41 -23.57 -10.17
N LEU A 274 8.60 -22.42 -9.53
CA LEU A 274 9.72 -21.51 -9.79
C LEU A 274 10.91 -21.83 -8.89
N LYS A 275 12.08 -22.01 -9.50
CA LYS A 275 13.37 -22.17 -8.82
C LYS A 275 14.40 -21.27 -9.51
N LEU A 276 14.83 -20.24 -8.80
CA LEU A 276 15.91 -19.34 -9.23
C LEU A 276 17.07 -19.46 -8.24
N ASP A 277 18.24 -19.85 -8.74
CA ASP A 277 19.48 -19.90 -7.98
C ASP A 277 20.54 -19.11 -8.76
N VAL A 278 20.72 -17.84 -8.38
CA VAL A 278 21.67 -16.93 -9.03
C VAL A 278 23.12 -17.38 -8.79
N GLU A 279 23.43 -17.92 -7.61
CA GLU A 279 24.79 -18.30 -7.21
C GLU A 279 25.29 -19.53 -7.99
N HIS A 280 24.43 -20.54 -8.14
CA HIS A 280 24.73 -21.75 -8.92
C HIS A 280 24.33 -21.62 -10.40
N GLY A 281 23.67 -20.52 -10.76
CA GLY A 281 23.36 -20.18 -12.15
C GLY A 281 22.33 -21.11 -12.78
N THR A 282 21.24 -21.35 -12.07
CA THR A 282 20.16 -22.26 -12.48
C THR A 282 18.82 -21.55 -12.39
N TYR A 283 18.03 -21.61 -13.45
CA TYR A 283 16.64 -21.14 -13.49
C TYR A 283 15.74 -22.26 -14.02
N ARG A 284 14.69 -22.60 -13.27
CA ARG A 284 13.67 -23.56 -13.66
C ARG A 284 12.29 -23.00 -13.35
N TYR A 285 11.35 -23.12 -14.27
CA TYR A 285 9.96 -22.77 -14.01
C TYR A 285 9.03 -23.76 -14.69
N ARG A 286 8.14 -24.41 -13.93
CA ARG A 286 7.09 -25.27 -14.47
C ARG A 286 5.74 -24.95 -13.86
N GLY A 287 4.80 -24.45 -14.65
CA GLY A 287 3.49 -24.07 -14.14
C GLY A 287 2.67 -23.20 -15.09
N PRO A 288 1.60 -22.56 -14.57
CA PRO A 288 0.68 -21.77 -15.38
C PRO A 288 1.30 -20.45 -15.84
N LEU A 289 1.18 -20.14 -17.12
CA LEU A 289 1.61 -18.87 -17.70
C LEU A 289 0.45 -18.25 -18.48
N PHE A 290 0.14 -16.97 -18.30
CA PHE A 290 -1.00 -16.36 -18.98
C PHE A 290 -0.53 -15.58 -20.21
N ALA A 291 -1.12 -15.86 -21.38
CA ALA A 291 -0.94 -15.04 -22.57
C ALA A 291 -1.85 -13.81 -22.49
N ILE A 292 -1.26 -12.64 -22.72
CA ILE A 292 -1.92 -11.34 -22.63
C ILE A 292 -2.17 -10.85 -24.05
N ASP A 293 -3.22 -11.40 -24.66
CA ASP A 293 -3.54 -11.22 -26.09
C ASP A 293 -4.38 -9.94 -26.35
N GLY A 294 -4.97 -9.33 -25.30
CA GLY A 294 -5.75 -8.09 -25.35
C GLY A 294 -4.90 -6.82 -25.17
N ASP A 295 -5.09 -6.11 -24.05
CA ASP A 295 -4.27 -4.97 -23.65
C ASP A 295 -2.79 -5.38 -23.39
N TYR A 296 -1.91 -4.45 -23.04
CA TYR A 296 -0.54 -4.77 -22.62
C TYR A 296 -0.44 -5.14 -21.13
N SER A 297 -1.52 -5.04 -20.35
CA SER A 297 -1.50 -5.18 -18.88
C SER A 297 -2.31 -6.37 -18.36
N ALA A 298 -1.89 -6.94 -17.22
CA ALA A 298 -2.65 -7.93 -16.44
C ALA A 298 -2.32 -7.83 -14.94
N SER A 299 -3.29 -8.10 -14.07
CA SER A 299 -3.12 -8.02 -12.61
C SER A 299 -3.05 -9.38 -11.91
N PHE A 300 -2.50 -9.41 -10.69
CA PHE A 300 -2.45 -10.58 -9.83
C PHE A 300 -3.86 -11.20 -9.64
N TRP A 301 -4.87 -10.38 -9.35
CA TRP A 301 -6.24 -10.88 -9.17
C TRP A 301 -6.88 -11.36 -10.47
N GLN A 302 -6.59 -10.72 -11.61
CA GLN A 302 -7.10 -11.18 -12.91
C GLN A 302 -6.61 -12.60 -13.23
N MET A 303 -5.33 -12.88 -12.94
CA MET A 303 -4.71 -14.20 -13.13
C MET A 303 -5.32 -15.26 -12.21
N ARG A 304 -5.48 -14.96 -10.91
CA ARG A 304 -6.12 -15.89 -9.96
C ARG A 304 -7.56 -16.19 -10.29
N ASN A 305 -8.31 -15.18 -10.72
CA ASN A 305 -9.71 -15.34 -11.09
C ASN A 305 -9.90 -15.96 -12.49
N SER A 306 -8.82 -16.23 -13.22
CA SER A 306 -8.85 -16.73 -14.61
C SER A 306 -9.77 -15.90 -15.51
N SER A 307 -9.54 -14.58 -15.50
CA SER A 307 -10.34 -13.61 -16.23
C SER A 307 -10.38 -13.93 -17.73
N PRO A 308 -11.50 -13.70 -18.44
CA PRO A 308 -11.67 -14.11 -19.83
C PRO A 308 -10.77 -13.35 -20.83
N GLU A 309 -10.16 -12.24 -20.41
CA GLU A 309 -9.29 -11.38 -21.22
C GLU A 309 -7.86 -11.92 -21.35
N ILE A 310 -7.49 -12.94 -20.56
CA ILE A 310 -6.17 -13.58 -20.58
C ILE A 310 -6.29 -15.08 -20.80
N THR A 311 -5.36 -15.65 -21.57
CA THR A 311 -5.39 -17.08 -21.92
C THR A 311 -4.41 -17.85 -21.05
N ARG A 312 -4.91 -18.72 -20.16
CA ARG A 312 -4.05 -19.61 -19.37
C ARG A 312 -3.34 -20.64 -20.27
N CYS A 313 -2.02 -20.71 -20.17
CA CYS A 313 -1.13 -21.66 -20.83
C CYS A 313 -0.35 -22.46 -19.78
N GLU A 314 0.36 -23.51 -20.20
CA GLU A 314 1.31 -24.23 -19.36
C GLU A 314 2.73 -24.00 -19.88
N ALA A 315 3.67 -23.69 -18.98
CA ALA A 315 5.05 -23.40 -19.30
C ALA A 315 6.01 -24.37 -18.62
N ASP A 316 7.11 -24.67 -19.32
CA ASP A 316 8.26 -25.42 -18.80
C ASP A 316 9.56 -24.78 -19.32
N PHE A 317 10.24 -24.06 -18.44
CA PHE A 317 11.44 -23.27 -18.74
C PHE A 317 12.64 -23.82 -17.99
N GLU A 318 13.72 -24.05 -18.72
CA GLU A 318 14.99 -24.48 -18.16
C GLU A 318 16.11 -23.61 -18.73
N ILE A 319 16.85 -22.90 -17.86
CA ILE A 319 17.97 -22.07 -18.27
C ILE A 319 19.12 -22.29 -17.29
N ASP A 320 20.32 -22.53 -17.83
CA ASP A 320 21.56 -22.60 -17.07
C ASP A 320 22.47 -21.46 -17.51
N PHE A 321 23.08 -20.76 -16.55
CA PHE A 321 23.85 -19.55 -16.82
C PHE A 321 25.04 -19.39 -15.88
N ASP A 322 26.04 -18.62 -16.30
CA ASP A 322 27.11 -18.14 -15.43
C ASP A 322 26.73 -16.77 -14.88
N ALA A 323 26.72 -16.64 -13.55
CA ALA A 323 26.50 -15.37 -12.86
C ALA A 323 27.82 -14.85 -12.29
N ARG A 324 28.31 -13.74 -12.85
CA ARG A 324 29.52 -13.08 -12.31
C ARG A 324 29.11 -11.94 -11.39
N ALA A 325 29.34 -12.11 -10.09
CA ALA A 325 29.08 -11.08 -9.09
C ALA A 325 29.95 -9.84 -9.32
N ASN A 326 29.33 -8.66 -9.26
CA ASN A 326 30.03 -7.39 -9.16
C ASN A 326 30.13 -6.95 -7.69
N ASN A 327 30.98 -5.95 -7.42
CA ASN A 327 31.08 -5.40 -6.07
C ASN A 327 29.72 -4.87 -5.61
N PRO A 328 29.27 -5.22 -4.39
CA PRO A 328 27.98 -4.79 -3.89
C PRO A 328 27.94 -3.26 -3.78
N VAL A 329 26.85 -2.67 -4.26
CA VAL A 329 26.59 -1.24 -4.15
C VAL A 329 25.65 -1.02 -2.97
N SER A 330 26.17 -0.37 -1.94
CA SER A 330 25.42 -0.04 -0.73
C SER A 330 24.77 1.33 -0.87
N TYR A 331 23.47 1.41 -0.60
CA TYR A 331 22.70 2.65 -0.51
C TYR A 331 22.31 2.91 0.94
N PRO A 332 22.53 4.12 1.46
CA PRO A 332 23.10 5.28 0.76
C PRO A 332 24.61 5.12 0.48
N LEU A 333 25.05 5.62 -0.69
CA LEU A 333 26.47 5.57 -1.09
C LEU A 333 27.35 6.27 -0.04
N PRO A 334 28.49 5.70 0.37
CA PRO A 334 29.39 6.34 1.32
C PRO A 334 29.89 7.68 0.78
N VAL A 335 29.68 8.77 1.52
CA VAL A 335 30.22 10.09 1.17
C VAL A 335 31.72 10.10 1.50
N ALA A 336 32.58 10.10 0.47
CA ALA A 336 33.98 10.45 0.64
C ALA A 336 34.09 11.95 0.95
N GLY A 337 34.14 12.32 2.23
CA GLY A 337 34.32 13.71 2.68
C GLY A 337 33.98 13.91 4.16
N GLN A 338 34.76 14.76 4.84
CA GLN A 338 34.89 14.98 6.29
C GLN A 338 33.60 15.33 7.09
N VAL A 339 32.40 15.27 6.51
CA VAL A 339 31.15 15.74 7.15
C VAL A 339 30.33 14.62 7.81
N ALA A 340 30.63 13.33 7.57
CA ALA A 340 29.85 12.20 8.12
C ALA A 340 30.53 11.40 9.25
N ALA A 341 31.83 11.63 9.53
CA ALA A 341 32.61 10.78 10.45
C ALA A 341 32.09 10.71 11.91
N PRO A 342 31.66 11.82 12.56
CA PRO A 342 31.19 11.75 13.96
C PRO A 342 29.85 11.01 14.12
N LEU A 343 29.06 10.99 13.05
CA LEU A 343 27.71 10.43 13.03
C LEU A 343 27.73 8.91 12.80
N ILE A 344 28.62 8.45 11.91
CA ILE A 344 28.91 7.04 11.68
C ILE A 344 29.55 6.39 12.93
N ALA A 345 30.39 7.13 13.65
CA ALA A 345 30.98 6.68 14.91
C ALA A 345 29.93 6.44 16.00
N LYS A 346 28.97 7.36 16.20
CA LYS A 346 27.87 7.18 17.17
C LYS A 346 26.91 6.06 16.80
N LEU A 347 26.65 5.84 15.51
CA LEU A 347 25.84 4.71 15.03
C LEU A 347 26.53 3.35 15.30
N ARG A 348 27.85 3.27 15.13
CA ARG A 348 28.66 2.08 15.45
C ARG A 348 28.78 1.82 16.95
N GLU A 349 28.85 2.86 17.79
CA GLU A 349 28.85 2.71 19.25
C GLU A 349 27.51 2.20 19.79
N ALA A 350 26.40 2.56 19.14
CA ALA A 350 25.07 2.11 19.54
C ALA A 350 24.73 0.69 19.04
N LEU A 351 25.25 0.27 17.86
CA LEU A 351 24.99 -1.06 17.28
C LEU A 351 26.25 -1.67 16.65
N PRO A 352 26.87 -2.69 17.31
CA PRO A 352 28.12 -3.31 16.87
C PRO A 352 27.93 -4.41 15.81
N SER A 353 26.95 -4.32 14.90
CA SER A 353 26.78 -5.33 13.83
C SER A 353 27.89 -5.24 12.78
N GLU A 354 28.39 -6.39 12.33
CA GLU A 354 29.50 -6.48 11.35
C GLU A 354 29.16 -5.91 9.95
N HIS A 355 27.87 -5.64 9.66
CA HIS A 355 27.39 -5.08 8.39
C HIS A 355 26.66 -3.73 8.59
N PRO A 356 26.91 -2.71 7.73
CA PRO A 356 26.25 -1.41 7.81
C PRO A 356 24.77 -1.47 7.41
N LEU A 357 23.94 -0.55 7.91
CA LEU A 357 22.53 -0.40 7.55
C LEU A 357 22.39 0.24 6.15
N GLY A 358 21.46 -0.27 5.34
CA GLY A 358 21.20 0.20 3.98
C GLY A 358 20.64 -0.87 3.05
N MET A 359 20.35 -0.48 1.81
CA MET A 359 20.05 -1.41 0.71
C MET A 359 21.38 -1.84 0.08
N HIS A 360 21.66 -3.14 0.03
CA HIS A 360 22.87 -3.69 -0.55
C HIS A 360 22.52 -4.46 -1.80
N ILE A 361 22.90 -3.90 -2.94
CA ILE A 361 22.58 -4.46 -4.25
C ILE A 361 23.80 -5.16 -4.79
N MET A 362 23.69 -6.46 -5.01
CA MET A 362 24.70 -7.25 -5.70
C MET A 362 24.17 -7.63 -7.08
N ALA A 363 24.53 -6.82 -8.06
CA ALA A 363 24.24 -7.11 -9.45
C ALA A 363 25.25 -8.10 -10.04
N HIS A 364 24.74 -9.06 -10.79
CA HIS A 364 25.51 -10.08 -11.49
C HIS A 364 25.32 -9.91 -12.98
N THR A 365 26.41 -9.92 -13.75
CA THR A 365 26.28 -10.07 -15.20
C THR A 365 26.05 -11.54 -15.51
N VAL A 366 25.05 -11.83 -16.34
CA VAL A 366 24.60 -13.18 -16.66
C VAL A 366 24.96 -13.53 -18.10
N THR A 367 25.59 -14.70 -18.30
CA THR A 367 25.81 -15.30 -19.62
C THR A 367 25.14 -16.66 -19.68
N ALA A 368 24.24 -16.86 -20.62
CA ALA A 368 23.53 -18.14 -20.76
C ALA A 368 24.50 -19.23 -21.26
N ARG A 369 24.41 -20.43 -20.67
CA ARG A 369 25.12 -21.64 -21.12
C ARG A 369 24.20 -22.56 -21.92
N SER A 370 22.93 -22.59 -21.57
CA SER A 370 21.87 -23.31 -22.28
C SER A 370 20.52 -22.75 -21.88
N GLY A 371 19.52 -22.90 -22.74
CA GLY A 371 18.15 -22.63 -22.33
C GLY A 371 17.11 -23.18 -23.29
N LYS A 372 16.02 -23.68 -22.72
CA LYS A 372 14.85 -24.22 -23.42
C LYS A 372 13.59 -23.66 -22.77
N LEU A 373 12.72 -23.07 -23.59
CA LEU A 373 11.43 -22.56 -23.16
C LEU A 373 10.32 -23.29 -23.91
N THR A 374 9.39 -23.89 -23.16
CA THR A 374 8.26 -24.62 -23.72
C THR A 374 6.97 -23.96 -23.27
N ILE A 375 6.08 -23.63 -24.21
CA ILE A 375 4.77 -23.04 -23.90
C ILE A 375 3.67 -23.83 -24.62
N LYS A 376 2.69 -24.32 -23.86
CA LYS A 376 1.53 -25.05 -24.37
C LYS A 376 0.27 -24.21 -24.21
N ARG A 377 -0.34 -23.80 -25.34
CA ARG A 377 -1.61 -23.05 -25.36
C ARG A 377 -2.81 -24.01 -25.47
N PRO A 378 -3.99 -23.71 -24.86
CA PRO A 378 -5.15 -24.62 -24.90
C PRO A 378 -5.81 -24.79 -26.27
N GLN A 379 -5.76 -23.78 -27.13
CA GLN A 379 -6.56 -23.70 -28.35
C GLN A 379 -5.90 -24.30 -29.59
N ALA A 380 -4.64 -24.71 -29.49
CA ALA A 380 -3.94 -25.44 -30.55
C ALA A 380 -3.73 -26.87 -30.08
N ALA A 381 -4.63 -27.78 -30.48
CA ALA A 381 -4.48 -29.20 -30.22
C ALA A 381 -3.10 -29.64 -30.76
N ASP A 382 -2.18 -29.91 -29.83
CA ASP A 382 -0.79 -30.36 -30.03
C ASP A 382 0.29 -29.32 -30.40
N ALA A 383 0.01 -28.01 -30.48
CA ALA A 383 1.08 -27.03 -30.71
C ALA A 383 1.79 -26.66 -29.39
N VAL A 384 2.92 -27.31 -29.16
CA VAL A 384 3.90 -26.92 -28.16
C VAL A 384 4.90 -26.00 -28.83
N ASP A 385 4.90 -24.72 -28.45
CA ASP A 385 5.93 -23.79 -28.89
C ASP A 385 7.19 -24.08 -28.08
N GLU A 386 8.19 -24.67 -28.74
CA GLU A 386 9.52 -24.92 -28.17
C GLU A 386 10.51 -23.90 -28.72
N TYR A 387 11.22 -23.22 -27.81
CA TYR A 387 12.24 -22.25 -28.12
C TYR A 387 13.57 -22.65 -27.48
N LEU A 388 14.65 -22.55 -28.24
CA LEU A 388 16.02 -22.73 -27.74
C LEU A 388 16.73 -21.38 -27.66
N LEU A 389 17.44 -21.12 -26.57
CA LEU A 389 18.21 -19.89 -26.42
C LEU A 389 19.47 -19.94 -27.29
N ASP A 390 19.69 -18.90 -28.11
CA ASP A 390 20.99 -18.63 -28.73
C ASP A 390 21.89 -18.01 -27.65
N THR A 391 22.78 -18.83 -27.09
CA THR A 391 23.64 -18.46 -25.95
C THR A 391 24.65 -17.38 -26.32
N ASP A 392 25.06 -17.28 -27.59
CA ASP A 392 26.04 -16.29 -28.03
C ASP A 392 25.42 -14.90 -28.17
N LYS A 393 24.12 -14.86 -28.48
CA LYS A 393 23.33 -13.61 -28.60
C LYS A 393 22.52 -13.28 -27.35
N THR A 394 22.58 -14.10 -26.31
CA THR A 394 21.83 -13.89 -25.06
C THR A 394 22.74 -13.36 -23.96
N PHE A 395 22.29 -12.29 -23.31
CA PHE A 395 22.97 -11.66 -22.19
C PHE A 395 21.94 -11.21 -21.15
N GLY A 396 22.36 -11.12 -19.90
CA GLY A 396 21.45 -10.71 -18.84
C GLY A 396 22.11 -10.05 -17.65
N GLU A 397 21.25 -9.75 -16.70
CA GLU A 397 21.58 -9.26 -15.38
C GLU A 397 20.79 -10.10 -14.36
N ALA A 398 21.41 -10.42 -13.24
CA ALA A 398 20.73 -11.01 -12.10
C ALA A 398 21.07 -10.24 -10.85
N GLU A 399 20.04 -9.82 -10.14
CA GLU A 399 20.18 -9.04 -8.93
C GLU A 399 19.93 -9.95 -7.74
N ARG A 400 20.86 -9.93 -6.79
CA ARG A 400 20.60 -10.40 -5.43
C ARG A 400 20.79 -9.25 -4.49
N SER A 401 19.73 -8.90 -3.79
CA SER A 401 19.72 -7.69 -2.98
C SER A 401 19.24 -8.00 -1.58
N THR A 402 19.94 -7.42 -0.62
CA THR A 402 19.62 -7.52 0.80
C THR A 402 19.32 -6.13 1.31
N PHE A 403 18.13 -5.94 1.87
CA PHE A 403 17.78 -4.69 2.52
C PHE A 403 17.97 -4.85 4.03
N LYS A 404 18.84 -4.05 4.66
CA LYS A 404 19.10 -4.08 6.11
C LYS A 404 18.78 -2.74 6.75
N GLY A 405 17.64 -2.64 7.40
CA GLY A 405 17.16 -1.38 7.98
C GLY A 405 16.93 -1.44 9.47
N PHE A 406 16.89 -0.27 10.10
CA PHE A 406 16.30 -0.10 11.42
C PHE A 406 14.80 -0.43 11.44
N LYS A 407 14.19 -0.31 10.25
CA LYS A 407 12.82 -0.65 9.93
C LYS A 407 12.68 -0.81 8.41
N GLU A 408 11.64 -1.51 7.99
CA GLU A 408 11.00 -1.39 6.67
C GLU A 408 10.92 0.09 6.23
N PRO A 409 11.68 0.54 5.22
CA PRO A 409 11.66 1.91 4.78
C PRO A 409 10.46 2.10 3.85
N THR A 410 9.69 3.17 4.00
CA THR A 410 8.69 3.47 2.98
C THR A 410 9.38 4.22 1.83
N LEU A 411 9.90 3.50 0.84
CA LEU A 411 10.55 4.08 -0.34
C LEU A 411 9.69 3.79 -1.57
N LEU A 412 9.47 4.82 -2.37
CA LEU A 412 9.03 4.65 -3.74
C LEU A 412 10.24 4.13 -4.50
N TYR A 413 10.24 2.82 -4.75
CA TYR A 413 11.29 2.14 -5.47
C TYR A 413 11.00 2.24 -6.98
N GLY A 414 11.86 2.96 -7.70
CA GLY A 414 11.90 2.93 -9.15
C GLY A 414 13.19 2.25 -9.61
N TYR A 415 13.08 1.26 -10.46
CA TYR A 415 14.22 0.51 -10.99
C TYR A 415 14.05 0.32 -12.48
N ILE A 416 15.09 0.63 -13.26
CA ILE A 416 15.13 0.33 -14.69
C ILE A 416 16.42 -0.42 -15.00
N CYS A 417 16.32 -1.65 -15.50
CA CYS A 417 17.43 -2.46 -15.98
C CYS A 417 17.31 -2.65 -17.50
N ALA A 418 18.18 -1.95 -18.24
CA ALA A 418 18.24 -2.05 -19.69
C ALA A 418 19.44 -2.91 -20.13
N LEU A 419 19.20 -3.80 -21.10
CA LEU A 419 20.20 -4.74 -21.61
C LEU A 419 20.57 -4.43 -23.05
N ARG A 420 21.87 -4.54 -23.37
CA ARG A 420 22.42 -4.47 -24.73
C ARG A 420 23.20 -5.77 -25.03
N PRO A 421 22.53 -6.84 -25.51
CA PRO A 421 23.13 -8.15 -25.62
C PRO A 421 24.36 -8.21 -26.54
N SER A 422 24.30 -7.55 -27.69
CA SER A 422 25.41 -7.50 -28.66
C SER A 422 26.70 -6.88 -28.10
N GLN A 423 26.57 -5.98 -27.13
CA GLN A 423 27.69 -5.32 -26.46
C GLN A 423 28.03 -5.95 -25.10
N ARG A 424 27.19 -6.89 -24.62
CA ARG A 424 27.25 -7.46 -23.26
C ARG A 424 27.28 -6.39 -22.17
N ILE A 425 26.38 -5.42 -22.28
CA ILE A 425 26.25 -4.30 -21.34
C ILE A 425 24.90 -4.37 -20.65
N ALA A 426 24.90 -4.22 -19.33
CA ALA A 426 23.71 -3.95 -18.53
C ALA A 426 23.81 -2.55 -17.92
N ARG A 427 22.72 -1.79 -17.99
CA ARG A 427 22.62 -0.46 -17.37
C ARG A 427 21.41 -0.44 -16.44
N VAL A 428 21.69 -0.31 -15.16
CA VAL A 428 20.67 -0.25 -14.10
C VAL A 428 20.60 1.17 -13.56
N GLN A 429 19.42 1.78 -13.56
CA GLN A 429 19.14 3.03 -12.86
C GLN A 429 18.15 2.79 -11.73
N ILE A 430 18.54 3.21 -10.54
CA ILE A 430 17.71 3.11 -9.34
C ILE A 430 17.33 4.52 -8.94
N HIS A 431 16.03 4.74 -8.89
CA HIS A 431 15.38 5.98 -8.50
C HIS A 431 14.66 5.72 -7.19
N THR A 432 15.33 6.01 -6.08
CA THR A 432 14.64 6.00 -4.79
C THR A 432 13.97 7.35 -4.56
N ARG A 433 12.65 7.33 -4.42
CA ARG A 433 11.86 8.46 -3.96
C ARG A 433 11.43 8.17 -2.52
N THR A 434 11.28 9.20 -1.69
CA THR A 434 10.66 9.02 -0.38
C THR A 434 9.17 8.82 -0.57
N LEU A 435 8.64 7.62 -0.30
CA LEU A 435 7.22 7.42 -0.09
C LEU A 435 6.93 7.83 1.36
N ARG A 436 6.03 8.77 1.58
CA ARG A 436 5.65 9.15 2.94
C ARG A 436 4.44 8.31 3.34
N ASP A 437 4.68 7.08 3.82
CA ASP A 437 3.63 6.28 4.45
C ASP A 437 3.82 6.30 5.98
N GLN A 438 2.72 6.58 6.67
CA GLN A 438 2.66 6.95 8.08
C GLN A 438 3.17 5.92 9.04
N ARG A 439 3.75 6.34 10.19
CA ARG A 439 3.62 5.55 11.43
C ARG A 439 3.68 6.35 12.75
N GLU A 440 2.53 6.69 13.31
CA GLU A 440 2.06 6.74 14.73
C GLU A 440 3.00 6.98 15.96
N LEU A 441 4.30 7.26 15.85
CA LEU A 441 5.21 7.44 17.00
C LEU A 441 6.23 8.56 16.76
N TRP A 442 6.30 9.56 17.66
CA TRP A 442 7.13 10.77 17.49
C TRP A 442 8.65 10.51 17.39
N ALA A 443 9.19 9.55 18.14
CA ALA A 443 10.61 9.19 18.10
C ALA A 443 11.02 8.57 16.75
N LYS A 444 10.06 7.94 16.07
CA LYS A 444 10.21 7.23 14.79
C LYS A 444 10.20 8.20 13.60
N ASP A 445 9.36 9.23 13.65
CA ASP A 445 9.31 10.32 12.67
C ASP A 445 10.66 11.07 12.57
N GLN A 446 11.42 11.20 13.67
CA GLN A 446 12.75 11.82 13.61
C GLN A 446 13.80 10.94 12.93
N ILE A 447 13.69 9.61 13.06
CA ILE A 447 14.60 8.63 12.43
C ILE A 447 14.28 8.53 10.93
N ASP A 448 13.01 8.43 10.56
CA ASP A 448 12.55 8.38 9.16
C ASP A 448 12.81 9.71 8.43
N LYS A 449 12.72 10.84 9.11
CA LYS A 449 13.09 12.17 8.59
C LYS A 449 14.60 12.33 8.41
N PHE A 450 15.40 11.72 9.28
CA PHE A 450 16.84 11.69 9.16
C PHE A 450 17.28 10.77 8.01
N LEU A 451 16.74 9.54 7.94
CA LEU A 451 16.93 8.60 6.83
C LEU A 451 16.42 9.18 5.52
N GLY A 452 15.22 9.74 5.47
CA GLY A 452 14.62 10.38 4.30
C GLY A 452 15.42 11.57 3.79
N LYS A 453 16.00 12.41 4.67
CA LYS A 453 16.92 13.50 4.26
C LYS A 453 18.28 13.01 3.77
N PHE A 454 18.77 11.91 4.32
CA PHE A 454 20.05 11.31 3.94
C PHE A 454 19.91 10.53 2.62
N LEU A 455 18.80 9.81 2.45
CA LEU A 455 18.42 9.06 1.26
C LEU A 455 17.98 9.99 0.11
N SER A 456 17.04 10.92 0.31
CA SER A 456 16.61 11.87 -0.75
C SER A 456 17.74 12.74 -1.30
N ARG A 457 18.81 12.93 -0.52
CA ARG A 457 19.99 13.64 -1.00
C ARG A 457 20.95 12.74 -1.75
N ILE A 458 21.01 11.42 -1.51
CA ILE A 458 22.13 10.54 -1.94
C ILE A 458 21.69 9.32 -2.79
N ALA A 459 20.40 9.06 -2.98
CA ALA A 459 19.94 7.69 -3.26
C ALA A 459 19.47 7.34 -4.69
N SER A 460 19.65 8.19 -5.69
CA SER A 460 19.54 7.76 -7.09
C SER A 460 20.92 7.48 -7.66
N ALA A 461 21.12 6.31 -8.27
CA ALA A 461 22.37 5.97 -8.92
C ALA A 461 22.16 5.09 -10.15
N GLU A 462 23.20 5.09 -10.97
CA GLU A 462 23.34 4.30 -12.17
C GLU A 462 24.50 3.33 -11.97
N MET A 463 24.25 2.06 -12.30
CA MET A 463 25.27 1.03 -12.44
C MET A 463 25.39 0.69 -13.93
N LEU A 464 26.56 0.96 -14.49
CA LEU A 464 26.92 0.54 -15.83
C LEU A 464 27.86 -0.64 -15.73
N MET A 465 27.36 -1.82 -16.09
CA MET A 465 28.09 -3.08 -16.12
C MET A 465 28.58 -3.33 -17.55
N GLU A 466 29.90 -3.31 -17.71
CA GLU A 466 30.60 -3.62 -18.95
C GLU A 466 31.44 -4.90 -18.73
N PRO A 467 31.89 -5.59 -19.80
CA PRO A 467 32.72 -6.77 -19.67
C PRO A 467 33.95 -6.53 -18.77
N GLY A 468 33.91 -7.07 -17.56
CA GLY A 468 34.99 -6.96 -16.58
C GLY A 468 35.07 -5.64 -15.80
N SER A 469 34.09 -4.74 -15.90
CA SER A 469 34.06 -3.51 -15.11
C SER A 469 32.65 -3.07 -14.68
N LEU A 470 32.55 -2.55 -13.47
CA LEU A 470 31.35 -1.90 -12.94
C LEU A 470 31.65 -0.42 -12.68
N LYS A 471 30.92 0.46 -13.36
CA LYS A 471 30.95 1.91 -13.12
C LYS A 471 29.68 2.32 -12.38
N VAL A 472 29.84 2.90 -11.19
CA VAL A 472 28.71 3.42 -10.40
C VAL A 472 28.76 4.94 -10.41
N ARG A 473 27.65 5.56 -10.80
CA ARG A 473 27.51 7.03 -10.87
C ARG A 473 26.25 7.46 -10.13
N ARG A 474 26.33 8.57 -9.40
CA ARG A 474 25.16 9.17 -8.75
C ARG A 474 24.32 9.97 -9.75
N LEU A 475 23.00 9.81 -9.68
CA LEU A 475 22.03 10.60 -10.43
C LEU A 475 21.55 11.75 -9.52
N ALA A 476 21.47 12.97 -10.04
CA ALA A 476 21.02 14.13 -9.26
C ALA A 476 19.49 14.08 -9.08
N PRO A 477 18.95 14.50 -7.93
CA PRO A 477 17.50 14.60 -7.76
C PRO A 477 16.95 15.66 -8.72
N GLU A 478 16.04 15.24 -9.58
CA GLU A 478 15.43 16.01 -10.68
C GLU A 478 15.10 17.45 -10.25
N LYS A 479 15.92 18.40 -10.70
CA LYS A 479 15.51 19.79 -10.84
C LYS A 479 15.55 20.12 -12.32
N GLY A 480 14.35 20.25 -12.89
CA GLY A 480 13.99 21.07 -14.04
C GLY A 480 15.00 21.17 -15.19
N HIS A 481 14.59 20.61 -16.33
CA HIS A 481 15.16 20.73 -17.68
C HIS A 481 16.20 19.68 -18.10
N ASN A 482 15.74 18.79 -19.00
CA ASN A 482 16.51 18.13 -20.05
C ASN A 482 17.84 17.50 -19.61
N ASP A 483 17.78 16.55 -18.67
CA ASP A 483 18.97 15.80 -18.27
C ASP A 483 19.16 14.62 -19.24
N SER A 484 20.08 14.79 -20.21
CA SER A 484 20.56 13.76 -21.17
C SER A 484 21.09 12.44 -20.55
N LYS A 485 20.86 12.23 -19.25
CA LYS A 485 21.47 11.19 -18.41
C LYS A 485 20.48 10.17 -17.85
N LEU A 486 19.18 10.33 -18.11
CA LEU A 486 18.12 9.40 -17.69
C LEU A 486 17.61 8.59 -18.87
N PHE A 487 17.04 7.41 -18.59
CA PHE A 487 16.27 6.68 -19.59
C PHE A 487 15.04 7.50 -20.04
N VAL A 488 14.80 7.52 -21.34
CA VAL A 488 13.57 8.08 -21.92
C VAL A 488 12.67 6.94 -22.36
N LYS A 489 11.48 6.81 -21.77
CA LYS A 489 10.51 5.78 -22.16
C LYS A 489 9.99 6.05 -23.58
N LEU A 490 9.84 4.99 -24.37
CA LEU A 490 9.40 5.05 -25.76
C LEU A 490 8.06 4.31 -25.92
N GLY A 491 6.96 5.07 -25.87
CA GLY A 491 5.60 4.53 -26.01
C GLY A 491 5.11 3.78 -24.77
N ASP A 492 4.04 3.01 -24.95
CA ASP A 492 3.42 2.20 -23.91
C ASP A 492 4.27 0.97 -23.55
N PRO A 493 4.08 0.36 -22.37
CA PRO A 493 4.71 -0.90 -22.02
C PRO A 493 4.44 -2.01 -23.04
N ILE A 494 5.41 -2.90 -23.25
CA ILE A 494 5.22 -4.11 -24.05
C ILE A 494 4.40 -5.11 -23.25
N VAL A 495 4.71 -5.28 -21.97
CA VAL A 495 3.95 -6.08 -21.00
C VAL A 495 3.98 -5.37 -19.65
N GLU A 496 2.86 -5.29 -18.94
CA GLU A 496 2.75 -4.77 -17.58
C GLU A 496 2.04 -5.78 -16.67
N ILE A 497 2.72 -6.23 -15.62
CA ILE A 497 2.15 -7.07 -14.56
C ILE A 497 1.94 -6.22 -13.30
N ASN A 498 0.68 -6.15 -12.87
CA ASN A 498 0.26 -5.36 -11.72
C ASN A 498 0.07 -6.26 -10.48
N ASN A 499 0.98 -6.14 -9.52
CA ASN A 499 0.84 -6.80 -8.22
C ASN A 499 -0.07 -5.94 -7.32
N ASP A 500 -1.37 -6.12 -7.50
CA ASP A 500 -2.45 -5.36 -6.85
C ASP A 500 -2.93 -5.99 -5.52
N HIS A 501 -2.33 -7.11 -5.10
CA HIS A 501 -2.56 -7.73 -3.79
C HIS A 501 -1.92 -6.94 -2.64
N PHE A 502 -0.90 -6.14 -2.94
CA PHE A 502 -0.29 -5.23 -1.98
C PHE A 502 -1.33 -4.21 -1.48
N PRO A 503 -1.60 -4.10 -0.16
CA PRO A 503 -2.60 -3.19 0.37
C PRO A 503 -2.26 -1.71 0.15
N THR A 504 -0.98 -1.36 0.15
CA THR A 504 -0.52 0.05 0.20
C THR A 504 -0.31 0.71 -1.17
N ALA A 505 0.02 -0.06 -2.22
CA ALA A 505 0.25 0.43 -3.58
C ALA A 505 0.12 -0.73 -4.58
N VAL A 506 0.02 -0.43 -5.89
CA VAL A 506 0.21 -1.44 -6.94
C VAL A 506 1.68 -1.46 -7.33
N PHE A 507 2.34 -2.61 -7.14
CA PHE A 507 3.72 -2.80 -7.63
C PHE A 507 3.70 -3.27 -9.07
N GLN A 508 4.23 -2.44 -9.97
CA GLN A 508 4.18 -2.66 -11.40
C GLN A 508 5.52 -3.24 -11.89
N ARG A 509 5.46 -4.35 -12.61
CA ARG A 509 6.61 -4.95 -13.29
C ARG A 509 6.39 -4.91 -14.80
N ARG A 510 7.25 -4.20 -15.52
CA ARG A 510 7.02 -3.85 -16.92
C ARG A 510 8.21 -4.20 -17.79
N ILE A 511 7.93 -4.77 -18.96
CA ILE A 511 8.88 -4.80 -20.07
C ILE A 511 8.59 -3.55 -20.91
N ILE A 512 9.54 -2.63 -20.97
CA ILE A 512 9.39 -1.34 -21.66
C ILE A 512 10.48 -1.17 -22.72
N LYS A 513 10.18 -0.32 -23.71
CA LYS A 513 11.20 0.18 -24.63
C LYS A 513 11.72 1.52 -24.12
N VAL A 514 13.04 1.67 -24.06
CA VAL A 514 13.69 2.90 -23.60
C VAL A 514 14.76 3.36 -24.58
N ARG A 515 15.01 4.67 -24.59
CA ARG A 515 16.26 5.24 -25.08
C ARG A 515 17.19 5.43 -23.90
N ASP A 516 18.36 4.80 -23.97
CA ASP A 516 19.39 4.92 -22.94
C ASP A 516 20.09 6.30 -22.98
N PRO A 517 20.83 6.67 -21.92
CA PRO A 517 21.60 7.91 -21.91
C PRO A 517 22.66 8.07 -23.00
N ASP A 518 23.02 7.00 -23.71
CA ASP A 518 23.93 7.05 -24.86
C ASP A 518 23.16 7.23 -26.19
N GLY A 519 21.82 7.30 -26.15
CA GLY A 519 20.94 7.48 -27.30
C GLY A 519 20.46 6.19 -27.96
N ASN A 520 20.82 5.01 -27.44
CA ASN A 520 20.46 3.72 -28.04
C ASN A 520 19.09 3.26 -27.57
N GLU A 521 18.32 2.65 -28.47
CA GLU A 521 17.05 2.03 -28.11
C GLU A 521 17.27 0.60 -27.64
N CYS A 522 16.73 0.25 -26.48
CA CYS A 522 16.84 -1.08 -25.90
C CYS A 522 15.57 -1.44 -25.10
N LEU A 523 15.41 -2.74 -24.84
CA LEU A 523 14.39 -3.24 -23.92
C LEU A 523 14.91 -3.16 -22.49
N ALA A 524 14.01 -2.87 -21.57
CA ALA A 524 14.32 -2.79 -20.15
C ALA A 524 13.21 -3.39 -19.29
N LEU A 525 13.62 -3.96 -18.16
CA LEU A 525 12.73 -4.17 -17.03
C LEU A 525 12.54 -2.82 -16.32
N GLU A 526 11.31 -2.42 -16.10
CA GLU A 526 10.95 -1.39 -15.15
C GLU A 526 10.18 -1.98 -13.97
N GLU A 527 10.61 -1.63 -12.77
CA GLU A 527 9.86 -1.81 -11.54
C GLU A 527 9.46 -0.42 -11.03
N ASP A 528 8.16 -0.21 -10.84
CA ASP A 528 7.59 1.07 -10.43
C ASP A 528 6.40 0.84 -9.48
N MET A 529 5.94 1.91 -8.86
CA MET A 529 4.84 1.88 -7.91
C MET A 529 3.77 2.90 -8.27
N SER A 530 2.53 2.42 -8.41
CA SER A 530 1.36 3.28 -8.46
C SER A 530 0.69 3.34 -7.09
N LEU A 531 0.69 4.54 -6.49
CA LEU A 531 -0.11 4.83 -5.29
C LEU A 531 -1.59 5.03 -5.62
N MET A 532 -1.93 5.17 -6.90
CA MET A 532 -3.27 5.44 -7.37
C MET A 532 -3.96 4.13 -7.70
N ARG A 533 -4.44 3.45 -6.65
CA ARG A 533 -5.19 2.20 -6.79
C ARG A 533 -6.57 2.47 -7.40
N LEU A 534 -6.74 2.18 -8.69
CA LEU A 534 -7.97 2.44 -9.42
C LEU A 534 -9.00 1.31 -9.27
N ASP A 535 -8.58 0.09 -8.96
CA ASP A 535 -9.43 -1.12 -8.81
C ASP A 535 -10.50 -0.98 -7.73
N SER A 536 -11.60 -1.71 -7.85
CA SER A 536 -12.69 -1.62 -6.86
C SER A 536 -12.33 -2.27 -5.51
N ILE A 537 -13.01 -1.82 -4.45
CA ILE A 537 -12.96 -2.42 -3.10
C ILE A 537 -14.40 -2.57 -2.61
N ASN A 538 -14.87 -3.79 -2.38
CA ASN A 538 -16.26 -4.06 -1.97
C ASN A 538 -17.30 -3.41 -2.88
N SER A 539 -17.04 -3.33 -4.19
CA SER A 539 -17.96 -2.78 -5.18
C SER A 539 -17.76 -3.42 -6.54
N ASP A 540 -18.84 -3.54 -7.30
CA ASP A 540 -18.91 -3.94 -8.71
C ASP A 540 -19.12 -2.74 -9.66
N ARG A 541 -19.25 -1.53 -9.11
CA ARG A 541 -19.48 -0.30 -9.87
C ARG A 541 -18.19 0.17 -10.54
N LYS A 542 -18.30 0.67 -11.77
CA LYS A 542 -17.25 1.41 -12.47
C LYS A 542 -17.67 2.87 -12.66
N VAL A 543 -16.78 3.81 -12.36
CA VAL A 543 -17.08 5.25 -12.41
C VAL A 543 -15.94 6.04 -13.03
N THR A 544 -16.29 7.11 -13.73
CA THR A 544 -15.33 8.04 -14.32
C THR A 544 -15.02 9.17 -13.33
N VAL A 545 -13.74 9.48 -13.19
CA VAL A 545 -13.25 10.67 -12.48
C VAL A 545 -12.37 11.45 -13.44
N ALA A 546 -12.66 12.74 -13.63
CA ALA A 546 -11.81 13.63 -14.39
C ALA A 546 -10.90 14.44 -13.43
N SER A 547 -9.62 14.54 -13.78
CA SER A 547 -8.60 15.33 -13.09
C SER A 547 -7.91 16.22 -14.12
N VAL A 548 -8.37 17.46 -14.28
CA VAL A 548 -7.95 18.35 -15.37
C VAL A 548 -6.99 19.41 -14.85
N LEU A 549 -5.78 19.44 -15.41
CA LEU A 549 -4.80 20.50 -15.20
C LEU A 549 -4.86 21.49 -16.36
N ASP A 550 -5.11 22.77 -16.06
CA ASP A 550 -5.23 23.84 -17.07
C ASP A 550 -4.79 25.21 -16.52
N GLU A 551 -4.33 26.10 -17.40
CA GLU A 551 -3.97 27.49 -17.04
C GLU A 551 -5.20 28.38 -16.80
N ASP A 552 -6.37 27.95 -17.27
CA ASP A 552 -7.65 28.59 -16.99
C ASP A 552 -8.53 27.67 -16.13
N LYS A 553 -8.88 28.14 -14.93
CA LYS A 553 -9.73 27.40 -13.98
C LYS A 553 -11.12 27.10 -14.53
N PHE A 554 -11.67 27.97 -15.39
CA PHE A 554 -13.00 27.77 -15.99
C PHE A 554 -12.94 26.69 -17.07
N ALA A 555 -11.90 26.71 -17.91
CA ALA A 555 -11.64 25.66 -18.89
C ALA A 555 -11.40 24.30 -18.21
N ALA A 556 -10.66 24.28 -17.09
CA ALA A 556 -10.48 23.06 -16.30
C ALA A 556 -11.81 22.51 -15.79
N LEU A 557 -12.67 23.37 -15.23
CA LEU A 557 -14.00 22.97 -14.75
C LEU A 557 -14.89 22.47 -15.90
N ASP A 558 -14.97 23.20 -17.01
CA ASP A 558 -15.80 22.81 -18.17
C ASP A 558 -15.38 21.44 -18.72
N ARG A 559 -14.08 21.18 -18.85
CA ARG A 559 -13.58 19.87 -19.25
C ARG A 559 -13.92 18.78 -18.25
N VAL A 560 -13.83 19.04 -16.94
CA VAL A 560 -14.30 18.07 -15.92
C VAL A 560 -15.78 17.74 -16.12
N LEU A 561 -16.64 18.73 -16.37
CA LEU A 561 -18.07 18.52 -16.58
C LEU A 561 -18.36 17.74 -17.88
N GLU A 562 -17.59 17.97 -18.94
CA GLU A 562 -17.70 17.26 -20.21
C GLU A 562 -17.25 15.80 -20.10
N GLU A 563 -16.03 15.55 -19.61
CA GLU A 563 -15.42 14.21 -19.52
C GLU A 563 -16.15 13.28 -18.54
N THR A 564 -16.93 13.85 -17.62
CA THR A 564 -17.74 13.07 -16.66
C THR A 564 -19.22 12.95 -17.04
N ASP A 565 -19.61 13.48 -18.21
CA ASP A 565 -21.00 13.59 -18.67
C ASP A 565 -21.94 14.16 -17.58
N PHE A 566 -21.51 15.25 -16.96
CA PHE A 566 -22.24 15.86 -15.84
C PHE A 566 -23.66 16.28 -16.24
N ILE A 567 -23.83 16.88 -17.42
CA ILE A 567 -25.16 17.32 -17.89
C ILE A 567 -26.04 16.10 -18.23
N GLY A 568 -25.52 15.08 -18.91
CA GLY A 568 -26.28 13.86 -19.19
C GLY A 568 -26.75 13.17 -17.91
N MET A 569 -25.91 13.14 -16.87
CA MET A 569 -26.27 12.65 -15.53
C MET A 569 -27.38 13.49 -14.89
N LEU A 570 -27.28 14.82 -14.96
CA LEU A 570 -28.27 15.72 -14.38
C LEU A 570 -29.63 15.55 -15.07
N GLU A 571 -29.66 15.47 -16.40
CA GLU A 571 -30.86 15.21 -17.21
C GLU A 571 -31.49 13.85 -16.86
N LYS A 572 -30.66 12.82 -16.66
CA LYS A 572 -31.13 11.49 -16.27
C LYS A 572 -31.85 11.52 -14.92
N HIS A 573 -31.24 12.10 -13.89
CA HIS A 573 -31.87 12.21 -12.56
C HIS A 573 -33.12 13.08 -12.61
N TRP A 574 -33.10 14.14 -13.41
CA TRP A 574 -34.28 14.98 -13.63
C TRP A 574 -35.45 14.19 -14.22
N ALA A 575 -35.21 13.41 -15.28
CA ALA A 575 -36.23 12.60 -15.95
C ALA A 575 -36.91 11.61 -14.99
N GLU A 576 -36.18 11.06 -14.02
CA GLU A 576 -36.69 10.13 -13.01
C GLU A 576 -37.68 10.78 -12.03
N THR A 577 -37.62 12.11 -11.84
CA THR A 577 -38.51 12.82 -10.90
C THR A 577 -39.90 13.18 -11.46
N GLY A 578 -40.05 13.24 -12.79
CA GLY A 578 -41.26 13.75 -13.45
C GLY A 578 -41.55 15.26 -13.20
N LYS A 579 -40.64 15.99 -12.55
CA LYS A 579 -40.76 17.44 -12.32
C LYS A 579 -40.45 18.23 -13.60
N SER A 580 -40.94 19.46 -13.70
CA SER A 580 -40.37 20.42 -14.66
C SER A 580 -38.96 20.84 -14.24
N LYS A 581 -38.05 21.13 -15.17
CA LYS A 581 -36.68 21.62 -14.84
C LYS A 581 -36.65 22.83 -13.90
N ALA A 582 -37.61 23.76 -14.05
CA ALA A 582 -37.74 24.91 -13.14
C ALA A 582 -38.06 24.54 -11.68
N LYS A 583 -38.63 23.35 -11.43
CA LYS A 583 -38.97 22.84 -10.08
C LYS A 583 -37.93 21.86 -9.53
N PHE A 584 -37.10 21.28 -10.38
CA PHE A 584 -36.06 20.33 -9.99
C PHE A 584 -34.99 21.06 -9.16
N SER A 585 -34.84 20.67 -7.89
CA SER A 585 -34.03 21.38 -6.91
C SER A 585 -32.59 20.88 -6.90
N ILE A 586 -31.65 21.77 -7.22
CA ILE A 586 -30.21 21.48 -7.24
C ILE A 586 -29.53 22.25 -6.11
N VAL A 587 -28.78 21.54 -5.27
CA VAL A 587 -28.03 22.14 -4.15
C VAL A 587 -26.54 21.94 -4.34
N ILE A 588 -25.80 23.05 -4.35
CA ILE A 588 -24.34 23.09 -4.38
C ILE A 588 -23.82 23.41 -2.98
N LYS A 589 -23.01 22.51 -2.43
CA LYS A 589 -22.33 22.66 -1.13
C LYS A 589 -20.87 23.02 -1.35
N PRO A 590 -20.50 24.31 -1.41
CA PRO A 590 -19.10 24.71 -1.37
C PRO A 590 -18.51 24.56 0.04
N ASN A 591 -17.22 24.88 0.20
CA ASN A 591 -16.58 25.05 1.49
C ASN A 591 -16.22 26.52 1.71
N PHE A 592 -16.88 27.24 2.62
CA PHE A 592 -16.46 28.63 2.91
C PHE A 592 -16.63 29.09 4.37
N MET A 593 -17.28 28.31 5.23
CA MET A 593 -17.60 28.77 6.60
C MET A 593 -16.42 28.79 7.58
N PHE A 594 -15.26 28.27 7.17
CA PHE A 594 -13.99 28.40 7.90
C PHE A 594 -13.05 29.45 7.29
N ALA A 595 -13.45 30.18 6.24
CA ALA A 595 -12.67 31.29 5.74
C ALA A 595 -12.50 32.36 6.82
N TYR A 596 -11.26 32.82 7.00
CA TYR A 596 -10.91 33.83 8.00
C TYR A 596 -10.58 35.19 7.39
N ASN A 597 -10.10 35.19 6.14
CA ASN A 597 -9.67 36.39 5.42
C ASN A 597 -9.86 36.16 3.92
N LYS A 598 -10.56 37.07 3.24
CA LYS A 598 -10.85 36.95 1.80
C LYS A 598 -9.59 36.95 0.93
N SER A 599 -8.46 37.48 1.42
CA SER A 599 -7.19 37.48 0.68
C SER A 599 -6.45 36.13 0.70
N ASP A 600 -6.97 35.14 1.43
CA ASP A 600 -6.46 33.78 1.46
C ASP A 600 -7.48 32.84 0.82
N HIS A 601 -7.39 32.71 -0.51
CA HIS A 601 -8.33 31.95 -1.35
C HIS A 601 -8.25 30.45 -1.13
N THR A 602 -7.26 29.97 -0.37
CA THR A 602 -7.03 28.53 -0.20
C THR A 602 -7.88 27.89 0.89
N THR A 603 -8.55 28.74 1.68
CA THR A 603 -9.40 28.28 2.80
C THR A 603 -10.84 28.03 2.40
N TYR A 604 -11.25 28.46 1.20
CA TYR A 604 -12.61 28.34 0.69
C TYR A 604 -12.65 27.96 -0.80
N THR A 605 -13.75 27.36 -1.24
CA THR A 605 -14.01 27.07 -2.67
C THR A 605 -14.15 28.38 -3.43
N ASP A 606 -13.52 28.51 -4.59
CA ASP A 606 -13.57 29.74 -5.38
C ASP A 606 -15.03 30.12 -5.76
N PRO A 607 -15.54 31.30 -5.34
CA PRO A 607 -16.90 31.74 -5.67
C PRO A 607 -17.14 31.88 -7.17
N GLU A 608 -16.10 32.19 -7.97
CA GLU A 608 -16.24 32.30 -9.43
C GLU A 608 -16.43 30.93 -10.06
N LEU A 609 -15.76 29.87 -9.57
CA LEU A 609 -15.99 28.50 -10.03
C LEU A 609 -17.40 28.01 -9.68
N VAL A 610 -17.91 28.38 -8.50
CA VAL A 610 -19.29 28.05 -8.10
C VAL A 610 -20.31 28.79 -8.97
N GLY A 611 -20.05 30.07 -9.28
CA GLY A 611 -20.87 30.85 -10.21
C GLY A 611 -20.88 30.25 -11.61
N HIS A 612 -19.70 29.92 -12.15
CA HIS A 612 -19.56 29.27 -13.45
C HIS A 612 -20.29 27.94 -13.53
N LEU A 613 -20.16 27.08 -12.50
CA LEU A 613 -20.93 25.84 -12.43
C LEU A 613 -22.45 26.08 -12.47
N ALA A 614 -22.94 27.06 -11.72
CA ALA A 614 -24.35 27.41 -11.72
C ALA A 614 -24.82 27.92 -13.09
N GLU A 615 -24.01 28.72 -13.79
CA GLU A 615 -24.30 29.17 -15.15
C GLU A 615 -24.41 27.99 -16.13
N ARG A 616 -23.46 27.04 -16.10
CA ARG A 616 -23.53 25.83 -16.94
C ARG A 616 -24.78 24.98 -16.69
N ILE A 617 -25.22 24.89 -15.43
CA ILE A 617 -26.47 24.21 -15.06
C ILE A 617 -27.69 24.96 -15.60
N ARG A 618 -27.69 26.30 -15.53
CA ARG A 618 -28.77 27.14 -16.06
C ARG A 618 -28.87 27.11 -17.58
N ASP A 619 -27.75 27.07 -18.28
CA ASP A 619 -27.70 26.94 -19.74
C ASP A 619 -28.37 25.63 -20.22
N SER A 620 -28.44 24.63 -19.35
CA SER A 620 -29.16 23.36 -19.58
C SER A 620 -30.66 23.42 -19.18
N GLY A 621 -31.15 24.59 -18.76
CA GLY A 621 -32.56 24.88 -18.46
C GLY A 621 -33.00 24.66 -17.01
N PHE A 622 -32.07 24.39 -16.09
CA PHE A 622 -32.40 24.23 -14.65
C PHE A 622 -32.32 25.58 -13.92
N GLU A 623 -33.38 25.95 -13.21
CA GLU A 623 -33.49 27.29 -12.60
C GLU A 623 -33.45 27.30 -11.08
N ASN A 624 -33.87 26.21 -10.42
CA ASN A 624 -33.93 26.14 -8.95
C ASN A 624 -32.59 25.65 -8.37
N ILE A 625 -31.61 26.55 -8.36
CA ILE A 625 -30.25 26.29 -7.87
C ILE A 625 -30.02 27.02 -6.54
N ALA A 626 -29.55 26.31 -5.53
CA ALA A 626 -29.16 26.87 -4.25
C ALA A 626 -27.70 26.55 -3.92
N VAL A 627 -26.97 27.56 -3.47
CA VAL A 627 -25.67 27.40 -2.81
C VAL A 627 -25.91 27.44 -1.31
N ALA A 628 -25.57 26.34 -0.63
CA ALA A 628 -25.93 26.12 0.77
C ALA A 628 -24.69 25.84 1.63
N GLU A 629 -24.66 26.42 2.83
CA GLU A 629 -23.67 26.15 3.88
C GLU A 629 -24.37 26.10 5.24
N ALA A 630 -23.71 25.57 6.26
CA ALA A 630 -24.20 25.66 7.65
C ALA A 630 -23.19 26.44 8.51
N GLN A 631 -23.69 27.12 9.54
CA GLN A 631 -22.85 27.91 10.44
C GLN A 631 -21.75 27.07 11.11
N SER A 632 -20.63 27.71 11.43
CA SER A 632 -19.45 27.07 12.02
C SER A 632 -19.16 27.56 13.44
N THR A 633 -18.29 26.85 14.15
CA THR A 633 -17.86 27.21 15.51
C THR A 633 -17.28 28.62 15.60
N TYR A 634 -16.79 29.21 14.51
CA TYR A 634 -16.34 30.61 14.52
C TYR A 634 -17.46 31.60 14.85
N GLY A 635 -18.72 31.27 14.58
CA GLY A 635 -19.86 32.05 15.02
C GLY A 635 -20.01 32.15 16.53
N GLU A 636 -19.38 31.27 17.32
CA GLU A 636 -19.38 31.36 18.79
C GLU A 636 -18.46 32.48 19.30
N TYR A 637 -17.41 32.81 18.53
CA TYR A 637 -16.37 33.75 18.97
C TYR A 637 -16.44 35.10 18.26
N PHE A 638 -16.87 35.12 17.00
CA PHE A 638 -16.83 36.30 16.15
C PHE A 638 -18.24 36.70 15.68
N GLU A 639 -18.46 38.01 15.63
CA GLU A 639 -19.63 38.62 15.01
C GLU A 639 -19.59 38.45 13.48
N ARG A 640 -20.76 38.57 12.85
CA ARG A 640 -20.94 38.57 11.39
C ARG A 640 -20.49 37.27 10.70
N ARG A 641 -20.87 36.14 11.28
CA ARG A 641 -20.48 34.78 10.83
C ARG A 641 -21.68 33.94 10.38
N SER A 642 -22.84 34.54 10.14
CA SER A 642 -23.93 33.81 9.46
C SER A 642 -23.50 33.42 8.04
N VAL A 643 -24.17 32.44 7.43
CA VAL A 643 -23.83 31.98 6.07
C VAL A 643 -24.00 33.13 5.07
N ARG A 644 -25.05 33.95 5.22
CA ARG A 644 -25.32 35.09 4.32
C ARG A 644 -24.23 36.16 4.40
N GLU A 645 -23.80 36.52 5.60
CA GLU A 645 -22.75 37.54 5.78
C GLU A 645 -21.39 37.06 5.27
N MET A 646 -21.10 35.76 5.39
CA MET A 646 -19.89 35.14 4.83
C MET A 646 -19.93 35.06 3.31
N ALA A 647 -21.09 34.70 2.74
CA ALA A 647 -21.30 34.69 1.31
C ALA A 647 -21.07 36.08 0.70
N GLU A 648 -21.66 37.13 1.30
CA GLU A 648 -21.44 38.52 0.90
C GLU A 648 -19.95 38.91 0.98
N TYR A 649 -19.27 38.58 2.09
CA TYR A 649 -17.86 38.93 2.29
C TYR A 649 -16.91 38.28 1.26
N LEU A 650 -17.24 37.06 0.82
CA LEU A 650 -16.44 36.27 -0.12
C LEU A 650 -16.93 36.39 -1.58
N ASN A 651 -17.88 37.28 -1.88
CA ASN A 651 -18.46 37.47 -3.22
C ASN A 651 -19.22 36.26 -3.79
N TYR A 652 -19.87 35.47 -2.94
CA TYR A 652 -20.94 34.57 -3.37
C TYR A 652 -22.23 35.37 -3.59
N ASP A 653 -22.22 36.22 -4.60
CA ASP A 653 -23.22 37.28 -4.82
C ASP A 653 -24.47 36.82 -5.60
N GLY A 654 -24.52 35.56 -6.04
CA GLY A 654 -25.66 34.99 -6.74
C GLY A 654 -25.77 35.39 -8.21
N LYS A 655 -24.78 36.09 -8.79
CA LYS A 655 -24.79 36.50 -10.21
C LYS A 655 -24.95 35.32 -11.17
N GLY A 656 -24.42 34.15 -10.82
CA GLY A 656 -24.60 32.90 -11.58
C GLY A 656 -26.03 32.32 -11.51
N GLY A 657 -27.01 33.06 -10.97
CA GLY A 657 -28.42 32.68 -10.96
C GLY A 657 -28.79 31.61 -9.94
N TYR A 658 -28.16 31.66 -8.75
CA TYR A 658 -28.44 30.77 -7.61
C TYR A 658 -28.80 31.57 -6.35
N ARG A 659 -29.47 30.93 -5.39
CA ARG A 659 -29.78 31.53 -4.07
C ARG A 659 -28.83 31.04 -2.98
N ILE A 660 -28.48 31.92 -2.03
CA ILE A 660 -27.74 31.54 -0.81
C ILE A 660 -28.72 31.09 0.28
N VAL A 661 -28.45 29.91 0.87
CA VAL A 661 -29.25 29.35 1.96
C VAL A 661 -28.35 28.99 3.16
N ASP A 662 -28.78 29.41 4.35
CA ASP A 662 -28.18 29.01 5.62
C ASP A 662 -28.89 27.77 6.16
N MET A 663 -28.23 26.61 6.08
CA MET A 663 -28.79 25.33 6.53
C MET A 663 -28.93 25.21 8.04
N THR A 664 -28.28 26.09 8.82
CA THR A 664 -28.50 26.18 10.27
C THR A 664 -29.85 26.82 10.58
N GLU A 665 -30.26 27.80 9.76
CA GLU A 665 -31.53 28.51 9.93
C GLU A 665 -32.70 27.82 9.21
N ASP A 666 -32.42 27.07 8.14
CA ASP A 666 -33.40 26.34 7.31
C ASP A 666 -33.84 24.99 7.92
N VAL A 667 -33.91 24.89 9.25
CA VAL A 667 -34.30 23.65 9.95
C VAL A 667 -35.78 23.70 10.33
N ASP A 668 -36.58 22.79 9.78
CA ASP A 668 -38.01 22.65 10.09
C ASP A 668 -38.32 21.42 10.95
N GLU A 669 -37.47 20.39 10.94
CA GLU A 669 -37.68 19.15 11.68
C GLU A 669 -36.39 18.50 12.20
N ARG A 670 -36.55 17.42 12.98
CA ARG A 670 -35.46 16.53 13.39
C ARG A 670 -35.76 15.10 12.95
N ARG A 671 -34.75 14.39 12.44
CA ARG A 671 -34.83 12.98 12.06
C ARG A 671 -33.81 12.15 12.82
N HIS A 672 -34.11 10.89 13.06
CA HIS A 672 -33.13 9.95 13.58
C HIS A 672 -32.24 9.46 12.42
N LEU A 673 -30.97 9.90 12.39
CA LEU A 673 -30.07 9.70 11.23
C LEU A 673 -28.98 8.66 11.45
N GLY A 674 -29.06 7.84 12.49
CA GLY A 674 -28.06 6.81 12.78
C GLY A 674 -27.69 6.79 14.26
N THR A 675 -26.73 5.96 14.61
CA THR A 675 -26.31 5.76 16.01
C THR A 675 -25.58 6.99 16.57
N HIS A 676 -24.79 7.67 15.74
CA HIS A 676 -23.94 8.79 16.17
C HIS A 676 -24.66 10.13 16.08
N LEU A 677 -25.37 10.40 14.98
CA LEU A 677 -26.20 11.60 14.84
C LEU A 677 -27.41 11.56 15.77
N GLY A 678 -28.04 10.39 15.92
CA GLY A 678 -29.31 10.23 16.64
C GLY A 678 -30.39 11.14 16.06
N TYR A 679 -31.27 11.66 16.92
CA TYR A 679 -32.23 12.70 16.54
C TYR A 679 -31.53 14.03 16.26
N HIS A 680 -31.45 14.40 15.00
CA HIS A 680 -30.64 15.51 14.51
C HIS A 680 -31.45 16.45 13.61
N PRO A 681 -31.26 17.79 13.71
CA PRO A 681 -31.89 18.76 12.83
C PRO A 681 -31.43 18.61 11.38
N VAL A 682 -32.37 18.74 10.44
CA VAL A 682 -32.07 18.63 9.00
C VAL A 682 -32.57 19.88 8.28
N SER A 683 -31.77 20.42 7.37
CA SER A 683 -32.22 21.50 6.50
C SER A 683 -33.27 20.99 5.52
N SER A 684 -34.39 21.71 5.40
CA SER A 684 -35.47 21.37 4.48
C SER A 684 -34.97 21.35 3.03
N LEU A 685 -34.15 22.34 2.66
CA LEU A 685 -33.47 22.42 1.37
C LEU A 685 -32.63 21.17 1.10
N TRP A 686 -31.79 20.76 2.05
CA TRP A 686 -30.89 19.63 1.86
C TRP A 686 -31.67 18.32 1.77
N ARG A 687 -32.67 18.13 2.63
CA ARG A 687 -33.53 16.95 2.67
C ARG A 687 -34.27 16.77 1.35
N ASP A 688 -34.89 17.84 0.84
CA ASP A 688 -35.82 17.77 -0.29
C ASP A 688 -35.16 18.03 -1.65
N ALA A 689 -33.83 18.23 -1.67
CA ALA A 689 -33.06 18.39 -2.90
C ALA A 689 -33.17 17.16 -3.80
N ASP A 690 -33.42 17.40 -5.09
CA ASP A 690 -33.45 16.37 -6.12
C ASP A 690 -32.03 16.02 -6.59
N PHE A 691 -31.11 16.98 -6.55
CA PHE A 691 -29.71 16.79 -6.91
C PHE A 691 -28.79 17.55 -5.95
N ARG A 692 -27.67 16.93 -5.55
CA ARG A 692 -26.75 17.44 -4.54
C ARG A 692 -25.32 17.35 -5.04
N ILE A 693 -24.58 18.45 -4.94
CA ILE A 693 -23.21 18.59 -5.40
C ILE A 693 -22.32 18.99 -4.22
N SER A 694 -21.24 18.25 -3.96
CA SER A 694 -20.20 18.66 -3.00
C SER A 694 -19.06 19.31 -3.77
N PHE A 695 -18.83 20.62 -3.60
CA PHE A 695 -17.75 21.35 -4.26
C PHE A 695 -16.69 21.76 -3.24
N ALA A 696 -15.78 20.85 -2.95
CA ALA A 696 -14.77 21.00 -1.90
C ALA A 696 -13.56 21.82 -2.35
N LYS A 697 -12.84 22.38 -1.37
CA LYS A 697 -11.52 22.98 -1.55
C LYS A 697 -10.43 21.95 -1.26
N ASN A 698 -9.40 21.88 -2.10
CA ASN A 698 -8.27 20.97 -1.94
C ASN A 698 -7.33 21.44 -0.83
N LYS A 699 -7.40 20.79 0.34
CA LYS A 699 -6.55 21.16 1.48
C LYS A 699 -6.27 20.04 2.48
N THR A 700 -5.16 20.18 3.20
CA THR A 700 -4.83 19.33 4.34
C THR A 700 -5.75 19.59 5.54
N HIS A 701 -5.85 18.62 6.46
CA HIS A 701 -6.70 18.72 7.64
C HIS A 701 -6.07 18.09 8.88
N ALA A 702 -5.94 18.84 9.97
CA ALA A 702 -5.24 18.39 11.18
C ALA A 702 -5.76 17.05 11.75
N TYR A 703 -7.07 16.80 11.70
CA TYR A 703 -7.68 15.58 12.23
C TYR A 703 -7.70 14.40 11.26
N ALA A 704 -7.86 14.68 9.96
CA ALA A 704 -8.24 13.71 8.94
C ALA A 704 -7.20 13.60 7.82
N TYR A 705 -6.04 14.25 8.01
CA TYR A 705 -4.92 14.42 7.07
C TYR A 705 -5.25 15.30 5.86
N TYR A 706 -6.42 15.10 5.25
CA TYR A 706 -6.94 15.92 4.17
C TYR A 706 -8.45 16.18 4.34
N THR A 707 -8.97 17.15 3.59
CA THR A 707 -10.40 17.42 3.48
C THR A 707 -10.76 17.69 2.03
N LEU A 708 -11.71 16.92 1.52
CA LEU A 708 -12.20 16.97 0.15
C LEU A 708 -13.73 16.82 0.16
N THR A 709 -14.33 16.12 -0.80
CA THR A 709 -15.77 16.09 -1.04
C THR A 709 -16.55 15.37 0.07
N LEU A 710 -16.04 14.27 0.63
CA LEU A 710 -16.69 13.52 1.71
C LEU A 710 -16.76 14.36 2.98
N LYS A 711 -15.61 14.89 3.40
CA LYS A 711 -15.53 15.70 4.61
C LYS A 711 -16.23 17.06 4.44
N ASN A 712 -16.37 17.58 3.23
CA ASN A 712 -17.14 18.81 3.02
C ASN A 712 -18.61 18.67 3.47
N ILE A 713 -19.16 17.45 3.50
CA ILE A 713 -20.52 17.16 4.00
C ILE A 713 -20.64 17.30 5.51
N TYR A 714 -19.56 17.12 6.28
CA TYR A 714 -19.52 17.54 7.69
C TYR A 714 -19.89 19.03 7.86
N GLY A 715 -19.51 19.85 6.87
CA GLY A 715 -19.88 21.26 6.78
C GLY A 715 -21.39 21.47 6.70
N ALA A 716 -22.16 20.53 6.14
CA ALA A 716 -23.61 20.65 5.95
C ALA A 716 -24.44 20.42 7.23
N LEU A 717 -23.87 19.78 8.25
CA LEU A 717 -24.60 19.43 9.48
C LEU A 717 -25.13 20.66 10.25
N PRO A 718 -26.44 20.87 10.45
CA PRO A 718 -26.98 22.20 10.84
C PRO A 718 -26.52 22.83 12.18
N MET A 719 -26.09 22.06 13.19
CA MET A 719 -25.72 22.65 14.49
C MET A 719 -24.45 23.54 14.40
N ALA A 720 -24.60 24.84 14.70
CA ALA A 720 -23.55 25.85 14.50
C ALA A 720 -22.24 25.60 15.27
N ASN A 721 -22.32 25.19 16.54
CA ASN A 721 -21.13 24.87 17.34
C ASN A 721 -20.59 23.47 16.99
N LYS A 722 -19.99 23.37 15.81
CA LYS A 722 -19.47 22.14 15.21
C LYS A 722 -18.52 21.37 16.13
N PHE A 723 -17.60 22.10 16.79
CA PHE A 723 -16.65 21.54 17.76
C PHE A 723 -17.37 20.87 18.94
N LYS A 724 -18.26 21.59 19.62
CA LYS A 724 -19.00 21.01 20.75
C LYS A 724 -19.85 19.81 20.33
N GLU A 725 -20.57 19.95 19.24
CA GLU A 725 -21.66 19.03 18.91
C GLU A 725 -21.20 17.79 18.13
N TYR A 726 -20.13 17.88 17.35
CA TYR A 726 -19.64 16.76 16.55
C TYR A 726 -18.25 16.29 16.96
N HIS A 727 -17.31 17.18 17.33
CA HIS A 727 -15.99 16.73 17.81
C HIS A 727 -16.10 16.07 19.19
N CYS A 728 -16.75 16.75 20.14
CA CYS A 728 -16.74 16.26 21.52
C CYS A 728 -17.87 15.27 21.85
N LYS A 729 -19.02 15.33 21.15
CA LYS A 729 -20.23 14.58 21.57
C LYS A 729 -20.61 13.41 20.66
N ARG A 730 -20.38 13.51 19.35
CA ARG A 730 -21.00 12.61 18.37
C ARG A 730 -20.04 11.91 17.42
N ASP A 731 -18.73 12.16 17.51
CA ASP A 731 -17.73 11.71 16.54
C ASP A 731 -17.88 12.38 15.16
N ILE A 732 -16.83 13.05 14.70
CA ILE A 732 -16.88 13.82 13.43
C ILE A 732 -16.96 12.93 12.18
N TYR A 733 -16.55 11.67 12.29
CA TYR A 733 -16.39 10.79 11.14
C TYR A 733 -17.69 10.08 10.82
N HIS A 734 -18.24 9.34 11.78
CA HIS A 734 -19.50 8.62 11.58
C HIS A 734 -20.65 9.56 11.28
N THR A 735 -20.69 10.74 11.91
CA THR A 735 -21.77 11.71 11.67
C THR A 735 -21.84 12.21 10.24
N ALA A 736 -20.72 12.37 9.53
CA ALA A 736 -20.77 12.76 8.12
C ALA A 736 -21.20 11.60 7.22
N ILE A 737 -20.78 10.37 7.54
CA ILE A 737 -21.13 9.17 6.76
C ILE A 737 -22.61 8.81 6.94
N GLU A 738 -23.12 8.83 8.17
CA GLU A 738 -24.54 8.66 8.47
C GLU A 738 -25.41 9.71 7.74
N TYR A 739 -24.93 10.95 7.63
CA TYR A 739 -25.62 12.00 6.87
C TYR A 739 -25.60 11.74 5.36
N LEU A 740 -24.49 11.20 4.82
CA LEU A 740 -24.37 10.79 3.42
C LEU A 740 -25.26 9.59 3.09
N GLU A 741 -25.38 8.62 4.01
CA GLU A 741 -26.28 7.47 3.87
C GLU A 741 -27.75 7.91 3.82
N ALA A 742 -28.13 8.87 4.68
CA ALA A 742 -29.49 9.41 4.70
C ALA A 742 -29.79 10.32 3.50
N PHE A 743 -28.79 11.07 3.03
CA PHE A 743 -28.93 12.05 1.95
C PHE A 743 -27.79 11.92 0.94
N PRO A 744 -27.92 11.01 -0.05
CA PRO A 744 -26.89 10.79 -1.05
C PRO A 744 -26.53 12.06 -1.82
N VAL A 745 -25.23 12.21 -2.07
CA VAL A 745 -24.66 13.28 -2.89
C VAL A 745 -24.31 12.71 -4.26
N HIS A 746 -24.76 13.39 -5.31
CA HIS A 746 -24.81 12.85 -6.67
C HIS A 746 -23.55 13.20 -7.48
N PHE A 747 -22.84 14.27 -7.10
CA PHE A 747 -21.64 14.70 -7.79
C PHE A 747 -20.63 15.35 -6.83
N GLY A 748 -19.36 15.00 -6.97
CA GLY A 748 -18.24 15.59 -6.24
C GLY A 748 -17.37 16.43 -7.17
N LEU A 749 -16.98 17.60 -6.70
CA LEU A 749 -16.01 18.50 -7.34
C LEU A 749 -14.95 18.93 -6.33
N ILE A 750 -13.70 19.03 -6.78
CA ILE A 750 -12.59 19.56 -5.99
C ILE A 750 -12.01 20.76 -6.74
N ASP A 751 -12.14 21.94 -6.14
CA ASP A 751 -11.34 23.11 -6.49
C ASP A 751 -9.93 22.88 -5.90
N ALA A 752 -9.01 22.44 -6.75
CA ALA A 752 -7.59 22.35 -6.42
C ALA A 752 -6.76 23.49 -7.02
N TYR A 753 -7.36 24.41 -7.79
CA TYR A 753 -6.62 25.36 -8.62
C TYR A 753 -5.53 26.10 -7.84
N GLU A 754 -5.89 26.60 -6.66
CA GLU A 754 -4.97 27.02 -5.59
C GLU A 754 -5.26 26.19 -4.33
N SER A 755 -4.26 25.48 -3.81
CA SER A 755 -4.39 24.49 -2.75
C SER A 755 -3.65 24.89 -1.48
N ALA A 756 -4.20 24.52 -0.31
CA ALA A 756 -3.55 24.73 0.99
C ALA A 756 -2.93 23.43 1.51
N ASP A 757 -1.64 23.44 1.83
CA ASP A 757 -0.95 22.27 2.36
C ASP A 757 -0.34 22.50 3.76
N GLY A 758 0.25 21.45 4.31
CA GLY A 758 0.96 21.49 5.59
C GLY A 758 0.07 21.43 6.83
N PRO A 759 0.64 21.71 8.02
CA PRO A 759 -0.03 21.48 9.31
C PRO A 759 -1.31 22.31 9.53
N PHE A 760 -1.44 23.45 8.86
CA PHE A 760 -2.53 24.39 9.07
C PHE A 760 -3.37 24.67 7.81
N GLY A 761 -3.27 23.84 6.76
CA GLY A 761 -3.98 24.09 5.49
C GLY A 761 -5.50 24.21 5.61
N ILE A 762 -6.13 23.63 6.63
CA ILE A 762 -7.55 23.90 6.93
C ILE A 762 -7.81 25.36 7.34
N PHE A 763 -6.89 25.98 8.07
CA PHE A 763 -7.07 27.28 8.71
C PHE A 763 -6.51 28.44 7.88
N ALA A 764 -5.33 28.27 7.28
CA ALA A 764 -4.65 29.31 6.51
C ALA A 764 -3.45 28.77 5.74
N ASP A 765 -3.16 29.38 4.60
CA ASP A 765 -1.89 29.20 3.90
C ASP A 765 -1.33 30.53 3.36
N THR A 766 -0.15 30.87 3.86
CA THR A 766 0.55 32.09 3.44
C THR A 766 1.41 31.89 2.20
N CYS A 767 1.64 30.64 1.78
CA CYS A 767 2.47 30.24 0.64
C CYS A 767 1.84 29.06 -0.11
N PRO A 768 0.63 29.23 -0.67
CA PRO A 768 -0.15 28.13 -1.23
C PRO A 768 0.46 27.51 -2.49
N ASN A 769 0.06 26.28 -2.78
CA ASN A 769 0.44 25.57 -3.99
C ASN A 769 -0.54 25.88 -5.12
N LEU A 770 -0.01 26.44 -6.20
CA LEU A 770 -0.76 26.62 -7.43
C LEU A 770 -0.71 25.30 -8.23
N THR A 771 -1.64 24.39 -7.94
CA THR A 771 -1.67 23.08 -8.63
C THR A 771 -2.42 23.13 -9.95
N ARG A 772 -3.25 24.15 -10.16
CA ARG A 772 -3.99 24.41 -11.41
C ARG A 772 -4.91 23.25 -11.84
N THR A 773 -5.43 22.51 -10.87
CA THR A 773 -6.25 21.34 -11.12
C THR A 773 -7.70 21.56 -10.69
N VAL A 774 -8.65 21.03 -11.45
CA VAL A 774 -10.02 20.78 -11.00
C VAL A 774 -10.30 19.28 -11.15
N LEU A 775 -10.95 18.68 -10.16
CA LEU A 775 -11.36 17.27 -10.23
C LEU A 775 -12.86 17.14 -10.09
N GLY A 776 -13.44 16.12 -10.70
CA GLY A 776 -14.85 15.82 -10.50
C GLY A 776 -15.26 14.42 -10.93
N GLY A 777 -16.43 14.00 -10.46
CA GLY A 777 -17.01 12.70 -10.77
C GLY A 777 -18.28 12.41 -9.96
N ARG A 778 -18.97 11.33 -10.35
CA ARG A 778 -20.28 10.93 -9.80
C ARG A 778 -20.23 10.24 -8.44
N ASP A 779 -19.05 9.87 -7.97
CA ASP A 779 -18.86 9.13 -6.73
C ASP A 779 -17.82 9.84 -5.86
N LEU A 780 -18.24 10.27 -4.67
CA LEU A 780 -17.39 11.04 -3.75
C LEU A 780 -16.21 10.21 -3.23
N VAL A 781 -16.37 8.89 -3.07
CA VAL A 781 -15.28 8.01 -2.66
C VAL A 781 -14.21 7.99 -3.74
N ALA A 782 -14.61 7.83 -5.01
CA ALA A 782 -13.68 7.85 -6.14
C ALA A 782 -12.97 9.21 -6.30
N VAL A 783 -13.72 10.31 -6.23
CA VAL A 783 -13.16 11.67 -6.36
C VAL A 783 -12.17 11.99 -5.24
N ASP A 784 -12.51 11.66 -3.99
CA ASP A 784 -11.60 11.86 -2.85
C ASP A 784 -10.40 10.92 -2.90
N TRP A 785 -10.55 9.71 -3.46
CA TRP A 785 -9.45 8.76 -3.63
C TRP A 785 -8.39 9.34 -4.56
N VAL A 786 -8.78 9.79 -5.75
CA VAL A 786 -7.88 10.44 -6.71
C VAL A 786 -7.27 11.71 -6.10
N GLY A 787 -8.09 12.57 -5.47
CA GLY A 787 -7.63 13.80 -4.85
C GLY A 787 -6.58 13.57 -3.74
N ALA A 788 -6.81 12.62 -2.84
CA ALA A 788 -5.88 12.28 -1.77
C ALA A 788 -4.59 11.64 -2.30
N THR A 789 -4.68 10.75 -3.29
CA THR A 789 -3.47 10.19 -3.92
C THR A 789 -2.63 11.27 -4.61
N LYS A 790 -3.26 12.26 -5.25
CA LYS A 790 -2.51 13.40 -5.84
C LYS A 790 -1.79 14.21 -4.76
N MET A 791 -2.29 14.29 -3.52
CA MET A 791 -1.56 14.87 -2.39
C MET A 791 -0.36 14.01 -1.92
N GLY A 792 -0.16 12.83 -2.48
CA GLY A 792 0.83 11.86 -2.00
C GLY A 792 0.45 11.29 -0.63
N ILE A 793 -0.84 11.15 -0.36
CA ILE A 793 -1.39 10.61 0.89
C ILE A 793 -2.16 9.31 0.55
N ASP A 794 -1.99 8.26 1.35
CA ASP A 794 -2.89 7.09 1.30
C ASP A 794 -4.34 7.54 1.59
N PRO A 795 -5.30 7.36 0.67
CA PRO A 795 -6.69 7.73 0.94
C PRO A 795 -7.27 7.07 2.22
N MET A 796 -6.93 5.81 2.50
CA MET A 796 -7.47 5.06 3.66
C MET A 796 -6.92 5.53 5.00
N ILE A 797 -5.93 6.42 5.00
CA ILE A 797 -5.42 7.09 6.18
C ILE A 797 -6.51 7.82 6.96
N SER A 798 -7.47 8.40 6.22
CA SER A 798 -8.55 9.20 6.74
C SER A 798 -9.66 8.28 7.21
N GLN A 799 -10.11 8.45 8.46
CA GLN A 799 -11.24 7.68 8.98
C GLN A 799 -12.53 7.95 8.19
N TYR A 800 -12.68 9.12 7.55
CA TYR A 800 -13.78 9.37 6.61
C TYR A 800 -13.74 8.38 5.43
N MET A 801 -12.57 8.19 4.81
CA MET A 801 -12.43 7.27 3.68
C MET A 801 -12.68 5.82 4.10
N ARG A 802 -12.13 5.38 5.25
CA ARG A 802 -12.36 4.01 5.75
C ARG A 802 -13.84 3.71 5.96
N LEU A 803 -14.57 4.66 6.56
CA LEU A 803 -16.00 4.51 6.80
C LEU A 803 -16.80 4.61 5.50
N ALA A 804 -16.43 5.50 4.58
CA ALA A 804 -17.09 5.63 3.29
C ALA A 804 -16.91 4.39 2.41
N VAL A 805 -15.70 3.81 2.34
CA VAL A 805 -15.45 2.54 1.63
C VAL A 805 -16.22 1.39 2.26
N ARG A 806 -16.38 1.38 3.60
CA ARG A 806 -17.21 0.37 4.28
C ARG A 806 -18.70 0.53 3.95
N ALA A 807 -19.21 1.76 3.92
CA ALA A 807 -20.62 2.05 3.71
C ALA A 807 -21.05 1.94 2.24
N PHE A 808 -20.22 2.44 1.31
CA PHE A 808 -20.57 2.63 -0.09
C PHE A 808 -19.74 1.79 -1.07
N GLY A 809 -18.68 1.12 -0.58
CA GLY A 809 -17.65 0.53 -1.42
C GLY A 809 -16.76 1.59 -2.08
N LYS A 810 -15.62 1.15 -2.63
CA LYS A 810 -14.85 1.93 -3.61
C LYS A 810 -15.13 1.36 -5.00
N PRO A 811 -15.69 2.13 -5.94
CA PRO A 811 -15.83 1.66 -7.31
C PRO A 811 -14.47 1.52 -8.01
N GLU A 812 -14.45 0.79 -9.12
CA GLU A 812 -13.38 0.87 -10.10
C GLU A 812 -13.39 2.27 -10.74
N ILE A 813 -12.21 2.89 -10.86
CA ILE A 813 -12.07 4.28 -11.31
C ILE A 813 -11.46 4.31 -12.70
N GLU A 814 -12.23 4.80 -13.67
CA GLU A 814 -11.72 5.26 -14.95
C GLU A 814 -11.26 6.71 -14.79
N LEU A 815 -9.95 6.93 -14.71
CA LEU A 815 -9.37 8.25 -14.56
C LEU A 815 -9.12 8.90 -15.92
N ILE A 816 -9.69 10.09 -16.14
CA ILE A 816 -9.42 10.93 -17.31
C ILE A 816 -8.58 12.14 -16.87
N GLY A 817 -7.50 12.42 -17.59
CA GLY A 817 -6.64 13.60 -17.37
C GLY A 817 -5.36 13.30 -16.58
N ASP A 818 -4.90 14.27 -15.79
CA ASP A 818 -3.61 14.24 -15.10
C ASP A 818 -3.64 13.39 -13.83
N ALA A 819 -2.87 12.30 -13.80
CA ALA A 819 -2.68 11.42 -12.66
C ALA A 819 -1.50 11.82 -11.75
N SER A 820 -0.71 12.85 -12.11
CA SER A 820 0.52 13.19 -11.38
C SER A 820 0.24 13.72 -9.97
N SER A 821 1.13 13.41 -9.01
CA SER A 821 1.03 13.97 -7.66
C SER A 821 1.40 15.46 -7.63
N TYR A 822 0.73 16.22 -6.78
CA TYR A 822 1.07 17.61 -6.47
C TYR A 822 2.48 17.70 -5.89
N ARG A 823 3.30 18.59 -6.47
CA ARG A 823 4.67 18.83 -6.02
C ARG A 823 5.03 20.31 -6.07
N PRO A 824 5.64 20.86 -4.99
CA PRO A 824 5.78 20.25 -3.67
C PRO A 824 4.40 20.06 -3.00
N TRP A 825 4.30 19.08 -2.09
CA TRP A 825 3.13 18.94 -1.23
C TRP A 825 3.57 18.58 0.19
N LEU A 826 3.04 19.31 1.16
CA LEU A 826 3.36 19.23 2.56
C LEU A 826 2.19 18.60 3.33
N ASN A 827 2.43 17.56 4.12
CA ASN A 827 1.37 16.83 4.81
C ASN A 827 1.18 17.29 6.26
N VAL A 828 0.14 16.78 6.93
CA VAL A 828 -0.06 17.07 8.35
C VAL A 828 0.88 16.22 9.20
N PRO A 829 1.60 16.79 10.18
CA PRO A 829 2.40 16.01 11.12
C PRO A 829 1.50 15.16 12.04
N VAL A 830 1.84 13.88 12.23
CA VAL A 830 1.07 12.97 13.11
C VAL A 830 0.95 13.51 14.54
N ALA A 831 1.99 14.16 15.06
CA ALA A 831 1.96 14.78 16.38
C ALA A 831 0.85 15.84 16.49
N LEU A 832 0.59 16.59 15.42
CA LEU A 832 -0.51 17.55 15.38
C LEU A 832 -1.85 16.82 15.41
N THR A 833 -2.01 15.75 14.64
CA THR A 833 -3.22 14.91 14.65
C THR A 833 -3.48 14.27 16.02
N LEU A 834 -2.45 13.76 16.69
CA LEU A 834 -2.55 13.24 18.06
C LEU A 834 -2.92 14.33 19.06
N PHE A 835 -2.31 15.52 18.93
CA PHE A 835 -2.64 16.66 19.77
C PHE A 835 -4.09 17.13 19.56
N THR A 836 -4.58 17.14 18.32
CA THR A 836 -5.97 17.51 18.06
C THR A 836 -6.96 16.48 18.63
N HIS A 837 -6.71 15.17 18.43
CA HIS A 837 -7.60 14.10 18.93
C HIS A 837 -7.54 13.92 20.45
N LYS A 838 -6.34 13.77 21.01
CA LYS A 838 -6.15 13.42 22.42
C LYS A 838 -5.92 14.63 23.33
N GLY A 839 -5.71 15.81 22.75
CA GLY A 839 -5.53 17.07 23.46
C GLY A 839 -6.75 17.98 23.37
N LEU A 840 -7.02 18.52 22.17
CA LEU A 840 -8.10 19.49 21.98
C LEU A 840 -9.50 18.88 22.21
N ASP A 841 -9.77 17.72 21.62
CA ASP A 841 -11.11 17.11 21.67
C ASP A 841 -11.38 16.39 23.01
N ALA A 842 -10.34 16.01 23.74
CA ALA A 842 -10.44 15.34 25.04
C ALA A 842 -11.13 16.20 26.12
N ASN A 843 -11.12 17.52 25.96
CA ASN A 843 -11.83 18.43 26.84
C ASN A 843 -12.37 19.63 26.06
N TYR A 844 -13.70 19.67 25.89
CA TYR A 844 -14.39 20.75 25.19
C TYR A 844 -13.98 22.14 25.68
N HIS A 845 -13.88 22.36 26.99
CA HIS A 845 -13.56 23.69 27.54
C HIS A 845 -12.14 24.12 27.18
N PHE A 846 -11.18 23.20 27.27
CA PHE A 846 -9.79 23.47 26.87
C PHE A 846 -9.68 23.71 25.36
N GLY A 847 -10.24 22.82 24.54
CA GLY A 847 -10.22 22.94 23.08
C GLY A 847 -10.90 24.23 22.60
N ASN A 848 -12.08 24.55 23.14
CA ASN A 848 -12.83 25.77 22.83
C ASN A 848 -12.05 27.04 23.24
N LEU A 849 -11.36 27.01 24.39
CA LEU A 849 -10.48 28.10 24.82
C LEU A 849 -9.29 28.26 23.87
N PHE A 850 -8.67 27.16 23.46
CA PHE A 850 -7.56 27.15 22.52
C PHE A 850 -7.96 27.73 21.15
N TYR A 851 -9.10 27.30 20.59
CA TYR A 851 -9.64 27.84 19.34
C TYR A 851 -9.92 29.34 19.45
N ASN A 852 -10.57 29.78 20.52
CA ASN A 852 -10.82 31.21 20.75
C ASN A 852 -9.50 32.00 20.87
N ALA A 853 -8.49 31.47 21.56
CA ALA A 853 -7.20 32.14 21.72
C ALA A 853 -6.36 32.18 20.43
N CYS A 854 -6.43 31.13 19.60
CA CYS A 854 -5.54 30.95 18.46
C CYS A 854 -6.17 31.33 17.11
N ALA A 855 -7.49 31.49 17.01
CA ALA A 855 -8.12 31.94 15.78
C ALA A 855 -7.75 33.40 15.45
N HIS A 856 -7.41 33.64 14.18
CA HIS A 856 -7.29 34.98 13.59
C HIS A 856 -8.37 35.16 12.54
N MET A 857 -8.79 36.40 12.30
CA MET A 857 -9.85 36.79 11.37
C MET A 857 -9.50 38.15 10.78
N ASP A 858 -10.04 38.47 9.61
CA ASP A 858 -9.99 39.82 9.06
C ASP A 858 -10.69 40.81 10.00
N GLU A 859 -9.88 41.60 10.70
CA GLU A 859 -10.32 42.52 11.75
C GLU A 859 -11.17 43.69 11.20
N ASN A 860 -11.16 43.94 9.89
CA ASN A 860 -12.03 44.94 9.26
C ASN A 860 -13.49 44.49 9.20
N ARG A 861 -13.75 43.18 9.15
CA ARG A 861 -15.10 42.63 9.01
C ARG A 861 -15.57 41.92 10.28
N PHE A 862 -14.70 41.14 10.92
CA PHE A 862 -15.07 40.25 12.01
C PHE A 862 -14.50 40.73 13.35
N ARG A 863 -15.38 40.96 14.33
CA ARG A 863 -15.01 41.38 15.69
C ARG A 863 -15.29 40.27 16.69
N LEU A 864 -14.49 40.20 17.75
CA LEU A 864 -14.75 39.27 18.86
C LEU A 864 -16.03 39.67 19.59
N LYS A 865 -16.94 38.72 19.80
CA LYS A 865 -18.17 38.92 20.57
C LYS A 865 -17.89 39.26 22.04
N SER A 866 -16.81 38.70 22.60
CA SER A 866 -16.39 38.93 23.98
C SER A 866 -14.86 38.85 24.09
N ASN A 867 -14.26 39.79 24.82
CA ASN A 867 -12.81 39.91 24.95
C ASN A 867 -12.37 40.21 26.41
N PRO A 868 -12.68 39.31 27.37
CA PRO A 868 -12.31 39.48 28.77
C PRO A 868 -10.79 39.43 28.96
N ILE A 869 -10.29 39.89 30.11
CA ILE A 869 -8.86 40.07 30.38
C ILE A 869 -8.05 38.79 30.12
N HIS A 870 -8.55 37.63 30.54
CA HIS A 870 -7.86 36.35 30.31
C HIS A 870 -7.78 35.96 28.82
N ILE A 871 -8.82 36.23 28.02
CA ILE A 871 -8.80 36.02 26.55
C ILE A 871 -7.85 37.00 25.87
N ARG A 872 -7.82 38.28 26.29
CA ARG A 872 -6.85 39.26 25.81
C ARG A 872 -5.42 38.78 26.04
N PHE A 873 -5.13 38.31 27.24
CA PHE A 873 -3.82 37.78 27.61
C PHE A 873 -3.44 36.55 26.76
N LEU A 874 -4.33 35.57 26.63
CA LEU A 874 -4.09 34.37 25.82
C LEU A 874 -3.89 34.70 24.34
N ARG A 875 -4.69 35.61 23.79
CA ARG A 875 -4.54 36.08 22.40
C ARG A 875 -3.24 36.86 22.20
N TRP A 876 -2.78 37.62 23.21
CA TRP A 876 -1.48 38.29 23.15
C TRP A 876 -0.33 37.27 23.11
N ILE A 877 -0.37 36.24 23.97
CA ILE A 877 0.63 35.16 23.97
C ILE A 877 0.61 34.36 22.66
N SER A 878 -0.56 34.11 22.08
CA SER A 878 -0.68 33.36 20.81
C SER A 878 -0.30 34.18 19.57
N LEU A 879 -0.05 35.48 19.70
CA LEU A 879 0.23 36.38 18.57
C LEU A 879 1.39 35.91 17.68
N PRO A 880 2.54 35.44 18.21
CA PRO A 880 3.63 34.95 17.36
C PRO A 880 3.20 33.76 16.49
N VAL A 881 2.43 32.82 17.06
CA VAL A 881 1.89 31.66 16.34
C VAL A 881 0.91 32.12 15.28
N ARG A 882 -0.02 33.02 15.62
CA ARG A 882 -1.00 33.55 14.66
C ARG A 882 -0.33 34.29 13.50
N ARG A 883 0.69 35.11 13.78
CA ARG A 883 1.49 35.79 12.74
C ARG A 883 2.29 34.83 11.85
N THR A 884 2.58 33.64 12.34
CA THR A 884 3.29 32.61 11.57
C THR A 884 2.39 31.98 10.50
N PHE A 885 1.13 31.73 10.83
CA PHE A 885 0.25 30.89 9.99
C PHE A 885 -0.87 31.66 9.29
N PHE A 886 -1.34 32.78 9.82
CA PHE A 886 -2.45 33.55 9.23
C PHE A 886 -1.96 34.79 8.49
N ARG A 887 -2.69 35.19 7.44
CA ARG A 887 -2.55 36.51 6.80
C ARG A 887 -3.26 37.57 7.63
N PHE A 888 -2.50 38.55 8.09
CA PHE A 888 -3.04 39.70 8.80
C PHE A 888 -3.69 40.68 7.82
N THR A 889 -4.72 41.38 8.30
CA THR A 889 -5.49 42.34 7.50
C THR A 889 -4.57 43.37 6.84
N ASN A 890 -4.66 43.50 5.51
CA ASN A 890 -3.86 44.41 4.68
C ASN A 890 -2.34 44.15 4.66
N GLU A 891 -1.87 43.00 5.15
CA GLU A 891 -0.46 42.63 5.15
C GLU A 891 -0.18 41.55 4.09
N LYS A 892 0.92 41.71 3.33
CA LYS A 892 1.45 40.61 2.51
C LYS A 892 2.15 39.60 3.42
N PRO A 893 2.18 38.30 3.06
CA PRO A 893 2.98 37.31 3.77
C PRO A 893 4.42 37.81 3.99
N THR A 894 4.87 37.83 5.25
CA THR A 894 6.20 38.33 5.57
C THR A 894 7.28 37.36 5.08
N TRP A 895 8.53 37.83 4.98
CA TRP A 895 9.66 36.94 4.71
C TRP A 895 9.77 35.81 5.76
N TYR A 896 9.35 36.07 7.00
CA TYR A 896 9.32 35.10 8.09
C TYR A 896 8.28 34.00 7.84
N ASN A 897 7.06 34.33 7.37
CA ASN A 897 6.06 33.33 6.97
C ASN A 897 6.62 32.39 5.89
N ARG A 898 7.24 32.96 4.86
CA ARG A 898 7.89 32.20 3.77
C ARG A 898 9.06 31.36 4.28
N LEU A 899 9.84 31.88 5.22
CA LEU A 899 10.95 31.15 5.82
C LEU A 899 10.47 29.98 6.68
N VAL A 900 9.43 30.17 7.49
CA VAL A 900 8.84 29.10 8.32
C VAL A 900 8.17 28.05 7.44
N SER A 901 7.35 28.44 6.45
CA SER A 901 6.76 27.48 5.50
C SER A 901 7.84 26.72 4.72
N ARG A 902 8.89 27.41 4.23
CA ARG A 902 10.07 26.74 3.61
C ARG A 902 10.85 25.87 4.59
N ALA A 903 10.90 26.23 5.86
CA ALA A 903 11.55 25.45 6.89
C ALA A 903 10.73 24.19 7.21
N LEU A 904 9.41 24.30 7.35
CA LEU A 904 8.49 23.17 7.52
C LEU A 904 8.57 22.22 6.31
N ASN A 905 8.53 22.77 5.10
CA ASN A 905 8.78 22.04 3.85
C ASN A 905 10.17 21.35 3.84
N LYS A 906 11.26 22.07 4.16
CA LYS A 906 12.61 21.49 4.27
C LYS A 906 12.75 20.49 5.42
N LEU A 907 11.89 20.58 6.43
CA LEU A 907 11.83 19.67 7.57
C LEU A 907 10.86 18.51 7.29
N GLY A 908 10.21 18.46 6.12
CA GLY A 908 9.27 17.40 5.76
C GLY A 908 8.05 17.35 6.69
N TYR A 909 7.60 18.51 7.20
CA TYR A 909 6.39 18.59 8.01
C TYR A 909 5.17 18.76 7.16
#